data_AF-A0AA35S8V2-F1
#
_entry.id   AF-A0AA35S8V2-F1
#
_cell.length_a   1.000
_cell.length_b   1.000
_cell.length_c   1.000
_cell.angle_alpha   90.00
_cell.angle_beta   90.00
_cell.angle_gamma   90.00
#
_symmetry.space_group_name_H-M   'P 1'
#
loop_
_entity.id
_entity.type
_entity.pdbx_description
1 polymer ?
#
loop_
_entity_poly.entity_id
_entity_poly.type
_entity_poly.pdbx_seq_one_letter_code
_entity_poly.pdbx_strand_id
1 'polypeptide(L)'
;MDSGGQPLAQQKSVITVGYPAKKRVSAKYGVGTFAYKTATERMPRILGSVVDSLNKLEASVRERHQKAGVEELKAIIGKVSELRYQMQTDKPMEPISCGPDVTQWNSVFAVYRKELGGAEPTWFSVSWLFAECFMYRKIADVIQSSSLLKDVDPFASQKQESFRAVLPQLKSLARFVLELLNKPHKDTHMEFQHLLLPKTDGSPRRMDFVLDNMGLELVSDLCLAEWLLTAGMADTIHLHFKQLPWFVSDALKSDLHWTLKQIECSEDTALTQLGARWQDRIKAGSFVLKDHYFWTTSFEYAAMEKVAPALYSDLAQAFLVFFKGDLNYRKLLADRNWLYTEKFSMALGGFEPTNAQEYINYILAHQAADGWLGPTDRADGNCYWSKFPLLLALRQYYEANTSDTRVIPAMLRFLDATHKLLFTIPLGNDTWSAARWQDLVLTVHWLLEFHPSGQEQLLWDLAELLHQQGFDWEEWFGGPDFPTGPVVSLSMFTHGVNNGQAIKSGAVWYRQSGNHSDWESSYARMQKLDEYHGQASGVFGCDEHLAGRMPSRGTELCTVVESMFSYETLFEIQGDPIFAERAEKIGYNALPATITPDMWAHQYLQQGNEMNAVTSDQHIWFSDGPNSTLFGLAPNYGCCTANFNQGWPKLVQHLVYAYSDGSGLVVAMYGPAHIQHTLPSGQPVTMDITTDYPFSQTVVVDVRTTGSLDISLRIPSWAKGANVQVNSDSPVPATPGTLHQVSIAGRTTVILKLPASLRVERRYNNSAAIHYGPLLFGLAMKENFKVLESYKFQSKDYQITAGTPWNYALRLSNDSQPEQDLKVSSSGLEIGVPPFSLRGAPIAISAAGRQLDSWQETLNAAPPPLHSPIKTSAPLQQLTLLPFGATELRIAEIPTTLS
;
A
#
# COMPACT_ATOMS: atom_id res chain seq x y z
N MET A 1 -50.42 -9.16 -24.32
CA MET A 1 -49.99 -10.56 -24.13
C MET A 1 -48.59 -10.47 -23.53
N ASP A 2 -48.40 -10.09 -22.27
CA ASP A 2 -48.99 -10.57 -21.02
C ASP A 2 -48.81 -12.07 -20.78
N SER A 3 -47.76 -12.38 -20.01
CA SER A 3 -47.68 -13.41 -18.96
C SER A 3 -46.27 -13.30 -18.36
N GLY A 4 -46.04 -12.74 -17.18
CA GLY A 4 -46.65 -13.16 -15.92
C GLY A 4 -45.64 -14.02 -15.15
N GLY A 5 -44.48 -13.46 -14.81
CA GLY A 5 -43.54 -14.07 -13.86
C GLY A 5 -43.88 -13.60 -12.45
N GLN A 6 -44.46 -14.49 -11.64
CA GLN A 6 -44.84 -14.21 -10.26
C GLN A 6 -43.64 -13.71 -9.42
N PRO A 7 -43.88 -12.81 -8.44
CA PRO A 7 -42.85 -12.41 -7.49
C PRO A 7 -42.46 -13.61 -6.64
N LEU A 8 -41.16 -13.88 -6.52
CA LEU A 8 -40.62 -14.75 -5.48
C LEU A 8 -41.19 -14.26 -4.14
N ALA A 9 -41.95 -15.15 -3.51
CA ALA A 9 -42.65 -14.92 -2.27
C ALA A 9 -41.75 -14.19 -1.26
N GLN A 10 -42.32 -13.15 -0.64
CA GLN A 10 -41.81 -12.54 0.58
C GLN A 10 -41.47 -13.65 1.58
N GLN A 11 -40.20 -14.06 1.62
CA GLN A 11 -39.65 -14.65 2.82
C GLN A 11 -39.78 -13.57 3.88
N LYS A 12 -40.66 -13.83 4.85
CA LYS A 12 -40.74 -13.09 6.11
C LYS A 12 -39.33 -12.71 6.51
N SER A 13 -39.09 -11.41 6.65
CA SER A 13 -37.88 -10.82 7.19
C SER A 13 -37.57 -11.47 8.54
N VAL A 14 -36.81 -12.56 8.51
CA VAL A 14 -35.97 -12.94 9.63
C VAL A 14 -34.98 -11.79 9.71
N ILE A 15 -35.02 -11.04 10.80
CA ILE A 15 -33.98 -10.09 11.14
C ILE A 15 -32.69 -10.92 11.20
N THR A 16 -31.93 -10.96 10.11
CA THR A 16 -30.62 -11.59 10.10
C THR A 16 -29.77 -10.74 11.04
N VAL A 17 -29.51 -11.26 12.23
CA VAL A 17 -28.53 -10.68 13.14
C VAL A 17 -27.19 -10.71 12.40
N GLY A 18 -26.86 -9.61 11.71
CA GLY A 18 -25.62 -9.50 10.96
C GLY A 18 -24.42 -9.55 11.90
N TYR A 19 -23.35 -10.20 11.48
CA TYR A 19 -22.09 -10.12 12.23
C TYR A 19 -21.60 -8.67 12.25
N PRO A 20 -21.12 -8.15 13.39
CA PRO A 20 -20.54 -6.82 13.42
C PRO A 20 -19.35 -6.74 12.45
N ALA A 21 -19.27 -5.66 11.66
CA ALA A 21 -18.21 -5.47 10.67
C ALA A 21 -16.82 -5.54 11.33
N LYS A 22 -15.87 -6.19 10.65
CA LYS A 22 -14.47 -6.37 11.07
C LYS A 22 -14.30 -7.07 12.43
N LYS A 23 -15.36 -7.66 12.99
CA LYS A 23 -15.28 -8.47 14.22
C LYS A 23 -15.20 -9.96 13.89
N ARG A 24 -14.62 -10.72 14.85
CA ARG A 24 -14.62 -12.18 14.83
C ARG A 24 -16.05 -12.70 14.91
N VAL A 25 -16.31 -13.71 14.11
CA VAL A 25 -17.60 -14.39 13.98
C VAL A 25 -17.74 -15.43 15.10
N SER A 26 -18.90 -15.54 15.75
CA SER A 26 -19.16 -16.55 16.79
C SER A 26 -20.62 -17.05 16.80
N ALA A 27 -20.89 -18.17 17.47
CA ALA A 27 -22.23 -18.74 17.51
C ALA A 27 -23.21 -17.95 18.39
N LYS A 28 -22.71 -17.08 19.29
CA LYS A 28 -23.54 -16.19 20.13
C LYS A 28 -24.47 -15.27 19.33
N TYR A 29 -24.18 -15.02 18.05
CA TYR A 29 -25.02 -14.19 17.19
C TYR A 29 -26.30 -14.91 16.70
N GLY A 30 -26.50 -16.18 17.08
CA GLY A 30 -27.82 -16.83 17.05
C GLY A 30 -28.12 -17.72 15.84
N VAL A 31 -29.34 -18.27 15.86
CA VAL A 31 -29.89 -19.25 14.89
C VAL A 31 -29.91 -18.65 13.48
N GLY A 32 -29.43 -19.41 12.50
CA GLY A 32 -29.37 -19.00 11.08
C GLY A 32 -28.00 -18.47 10.63
N THR A 33 -27.06 -18.29 11.55
CA THR A 33 -25.69 -17.86 11.24
C THR A 33 -24.76 -19.06 10.96
N PHE A 34 -23.72 -18.89 10.12
CA PHE A 34 -22.77 -19.97 9.79
C PHE A 34 -22.07 -20.52 11.04
N ALA A 35 -21.59 -19.63 11.92
CA ALA A 35 -20.95 -20.01 13.17
C ALA A 35 -21.87 -20.85 14.08
N TYR A 36 -23.16 -20.49 14.19
CA TYR A 36 -24.12 -21.26 14.97
C TYR A 36 -24.36 -22.65 14.39
N LYS A 37 -24.52 -22.75 13.07
CA LYS A 37 -24.67 -24.04 12.38
C LYS A 37 -23.42 -24.91 12.51
N THR A 38 -22.24 -24.31 12.44
CA THR A 38 -20.97 -25.01 12.63
C THR A 38 -20.86 -25.59 14.05
N ALA A 39 -21.20 -24.80 15.06
CA ALA A 39 -21.15 -25.24 16.46
C ALA A 39 -22.20 -26.29 16.83
N THR A 40 -23.42 -26.18 16.31
CA THR A 40 -24.54 -27.05 16.70
C THR A 40 -24.65 -28.32 15.86
N GLU A 41 -24.18 -28.30 14.61
CA GLU A 41 -24.35 -29.42 13.68
C GLU A 41 -23.03 -29.97 13.12
N ARG A 42 -22.15 -29.11 12.58
CA ARG A 42 -20.97 -29.56 11.82
C ARG A 42 -19.93 -30.19 12.74
N MET A 43 -19.52 -29.47 13.78
CA MET A 43 -18.53 -29.96 14.75
C MET A 43 -19.00 -31.23 15.49
N PRO A 44 -20.25 -31.32 15.98
CA PRO A 44 -20.77 -32.56 16.56
C PRO A 44 -20.79 -33.75 15.58
N ARG A 45 -21.07 -33.51 14.29
CA ARG A 45 -20.98 -34.56 13.25
C ARG A 45 -19.55 -35.04 13.04
N ILE A 46 -18.57 -34.13 13.04
CA ILE A 46 -17.14 -34.48 12.97
C ILE A 46 -16.76 -35.38 14.15
N LEU A 47 -17.14 -35.02 15.38
CA LEU A 47 -16.87 -35.85 16.56
C LEU A 47 -17.53 -37.23 16.48
N GLY A 48 -18.74 -37.33 15.89
CA GLY A 48 -19.36 -38.62 15.58
C GLY A 48 -18.50 -39.47 14.62
N SER A 49 -18.02 -38.86 13.53
CA SER A 49 -17.13 -39.53 12.56
C SER A 49 -15.79 -39.96 13.18
N VAL A 50 -15.28 -39.18 14.14
CA VAL A 50 -14.06 -39.54 14.90
C VAL A 50 -14.31 -40.76 15.76
N VAL A 51 -15.44 -40.82 16.48
CA VAL A 51 -15.83 -42.00 17.27
C VAL A 51 -15.94 -43.23 16.37
N ASP A 52 -16.59 -43.12 15.21
CA ASP A 52 -16.70 -44.22 14.25
C ASP A 52 -15.32 -44.68 13.74
N SER A 53 -14.41 -43.75 13.48
CA SER A 53 -13.05 -44.05 13.02
C SER A 53 -12.21 -44.73 14.10
N LEU A 54 -12.30 -44.27 15.35
CA LEU A 54 -11.64 -44.89 16.50
C LEU A 54 -12.18 -46.31 16.75
N ASN A 55 -13.49 -46.54 16.62
CA ASN A 55 -14.09 -47.87 16.72
C ASN A 55 -13.51 -48.85 15.69
N LYS A 56 -13.24 -48.39 14.46
CA LYS A 56 -12.60 -49.22 13.42
C LYS A 56 -11.17 -49.66 13.78
N LEU A 57 -10.50 -48.96 14.70
CA LEU A 57 -9.14 -49.31 15.12
C LEU A 57 -9.08 -50.47 16.12
N GLU A 58 -10.21 -50.87 16.72
CA GLU A 58 -10.24 -51.83 17.83
C GLU A 58 -9.50 -53.12 17.51
N ALA A 59 -9.71 -53.70 16.32
CA ALA A 59 -9.04 -54.94 15.91
C ALA A 59 -7.50 -54.78 15.90
N SER A 60 -7.00 -53.69 15.31
CA SER A 60 -5.55 -53.42 15.23
C SER A 60 -4.94 -53.07 16.58
N VAL A 61 -5.70 -52.44 17.47
CA VAL A 61 -5.28 -52.09 18.84
C VAL A 61 -5.24 -53.34 19.72
N ARG A 62 -6.24 -54.23 19.58
CA ARG A 62 -6.28 -55.52 20.27
C ARG A 62 -5.09 -56.40 19.90
N GLU A 63 -4.70 -56.39 18.62
CA GLU A 63 -3.53 -57.13 18.15
C GLU A 63 -2.22 -56.57 18.74
N ARG A 64 -2.02 -55.25 18.73
CA ARG A 64 -0.77 -54.60 19.18
C ARG A 64 -0.63 -54.45 20.69
N HIS A 65 -1.72 -54.13 21.38
CA HIS A 65 -1.72 -53.69 22.78
C HIS A 65 -2.67 -54.51 23.68
N GLN A 66 -3.23 -55.60 23.14
CA GLN A 66 -4.06 -56.57 23.87
C GLN A 66 -5.22 -55.88 24.62
N LYS A 67 -5.58 -56.38 25.81
CA LYS A 67 -6.73 -55.89 26.58
C LYS A 67 -6.56 -54.44 27.06
N ALA A 68 -5.35 -54.07 27.49
CA ALA A 68 -5.05 -52.74 28.01
C ALA A 68 -5.26 -51.64 26.95
N GLY A 69 -4.83 -51.88 25.71
CA GLY A 69 -5.07 -50.93 24.60
C GLY A 69 -6.56 -50.75 24.28
N VAL A 70 -7.36 -51.82 24.36
CA VAL A 70 -8.81 -51.74 24.11
C VAL A 70 -9.53 -50.95 25.23
N GLU A 71 -9.07 -51.07 26.47
CA GLU A 71 -9.61 -50.28 27.60
C GLU A 71 -9.28 -48.79 27.44
N GLU A 72 -8.04 -48.44 27.07
CA GLU A 72 -7.67 -47.05 26.78
C GLU A 72 -8.44 -46.49 25.56
N LEU A 73 -8.63 -47.28 24.51
CA LEU A 73 -9.41 -46.88 23.33
C LEU A 73 -10.86 -46.55 23.69
N LYS A 74 -11.49 -47.38 24.54
CA LYS A 74 -12.85 -47.11 25.04
C LYS A 74 -12.92 -45.84 25.88
N ALA A 75 -11.90 -45.57 26.71
CA ALA A 75 -11.82 -44.33 27.48
C ALA A 75 -11.69 -43.09 26.58
N ILE A 76 -10.88 -43.17 25.52
CA ILE A 76 -10.76 -42.11 24.49
C ILE A 76 -12.12 -41.86 23.83
N ILE A 77 -12.79 -42.92 23.36
CA ILE A 77 -14.12 -42.82 22.72
C ILE A 77 -15.14 -42.17 23.66
N GLY A 78 -15.11 -42.53 24.95
CA GLY A 78 -15.96 -41.92 25.98
C GLY A 78 -15.73 -40.41 26.11
N LYS A 79 -14.47 -39.97 26.20
CA LYS A 79 -14.12 -38.54 26.30
C LYS A 79 -14.47 -37.75 25.04
N VAL A 80 -14.28 -38.31 23.85
CA VAL A 80 -14.69 -37.67 22.58
C VAL A 80 -16.22 -37.53 22.50
N SER A 81 -16.96 -38.54 23.00
CA SER A 81 -18.42 -38.49 23.08
C SER A 81 -18.92 -37.46 24.08
N GLU A 82 -18.23 -37.31 25.22
CA GLU A 82 -18.50 -36.26 26.20
C GLU A 82 -18.26 -34.87 25.64
N LEU A 83 -17.13 -34.66 24.94
CA LEU A 83 -16.82 -33.41 24.24
C LEU A 83 -17.94 -33.00 23.29
N ARG A 84 -18.49 -33.96 22.52
CA ARG A 84 -19.63 -33.73 21.63
C ARG A 84 -20.85 -33.21 22.39
N TYR A 85 -21.18 -33.81 23.53
CA TYR A 85 -22.30 -33.36 24.36
C TYR A 85 -22.06 -31.96 24.95
N GLN A 86 -20.86 -31.70 25.47
CA GLN A 86 -20.47 -30.39 26.01
C GLN A 86 -20.61 -29.28 24.97
N MET A 87 -20.22 -29.54 23.72
CA MET A 87 -20.38 -28.60 22.60
C MET A 87 -21.84 -28.35 22.23
N GLN A 88 -22.65 -29.39 22.11
CA GLN A 88 -24.07 -29.27 21.75
C GLN A 88 -24.90 -28.55 22.81
N THR A 89 -24.42 -28.55 24.07
CA THR A 89 -25.09 -27.91 25.21
C THR A 89 -24.40 -26.63 25.69
N ASP A 90 -23.51 -26.06 24.88
CA ASP A 90 -22.77 -24.81 25.12
C ASP A 90 -22.12 -24.74 26.52
N LYS A 91 -21.46 -25.82 26.93
CA LYS A 91 -20.73 -25.85 28.20
C LYS A 91 -19.50 -24.94 28.17
N PRO A 92 -19.00 -24.50 29.34
CA PRO A 92 -17.68 -23.89 29.45
C PRO A 92 -16.60 -24.78 28.84
N MET A 93 -15.64 -24.18 28.13
CA MET A 93 -14.55 -24.91 27.51
C MET A 93 -13.51 -25.30 28.57
N GLU A 94 -13.02 -26.54 28.51
CA GLU A 94 -12.02 -27.04 29.47
C GLU A 94 -10.58 -26.80 28.95
N PRO A 95 -9.62 -26.36 29.78
CA PRO A 95 -8.23 -26.12 29.36
C PRO A 95 -7.52 -27.38 28.81
N ILE A 96 -6.61 -27.23 27.86
CA ILE A 96 -5.76 -28.33 27.33
C ILE A 96 -4.84 -28.84 28.46
N SER A 97 -4.67 -30.17 28.55
CA SER A 97 -3.96 -30.82 29.66
C SER A 97 -2.53 -31.27 29.35
N CYS A 98 -2.23 -31.62 28.09
CA CYS A 98 -0.92 -32.15 27.71
C CYS A 98 -0.44 -31.59 26.36
N GLY A 99 0.88 -31.61 26.13
CA GLY A 99 1.54 -31.15 24.90
C GLY A 99 2.36 -29.85 25.08
N PRO A 100 3.25 -29.53 24.12
CA PRO A 100 4.17 -28.39 24.22
C PRO A 100 3.50 -27.03 23.97
N ASP A 101 2.29 -27.01 23.40
CA ASP A 101 1.50 -25.82 23.06
C ASP A 101 0.43 -25.48 24.11
N VAL A 102 0.40 -26.20 25.25
CA VAL A 102 -0.60 -26.02 26.34
C VAL A 102 -0.66 -24.58 26.83
N THR A 103 0.49 -23.96 27.10
CA THR A 103 0.56 -22.57 27.58
C THR A 103 -0.05 -21.60 26.58
N GLN A 104 0.23 -21.81 25.28
CA GLN A 104 -0.30 -20.98 24.21
C GLN A 104 -1.84 -21.07 24.15
N TRP A 105 -2.39 -22.29 24.13
CA TRP A 105 -3.83 -22.52 24.11
C TRP A 105 -4.55 -21.97 25.34
N ASN A 106 -4.03 -22.27 26.52
CA ASN A 106 -4.67 -21.87 27.77
C ASN A 106 -4.56 -20.36 28.03
N SER A 107 -3.55 -19.67 27.46
CA SER A 107 -3.45 -18.21 27.56
C SER A 107 -4.62 -17.48 26.88
N VAL A 108 -5.20 -18.06 25.81
CA VAL A 108 -6.31 -17.45 25.06
C VAL A 108 -7.59 -17.34 25.92
N PHE A 109 -7.76 -18.20 26.92
CA PHE A 109 -8.88 -18.12 27.86
C PHE A 109 -8.87 -16.83 28.67
N ALA A 110 -7.69 -16.30 29.02
CA ALA A 110 -7.60 -15.02 29.72
C ALA A 110 -8.06 -13.86 28.82
N VAL A 111 -7.73 -13.93 27.52
CA VAL A 111 -8.19 -12.96 26.53
C VAL A 111 -9.71 -12.97 26.41
N TYR A 112 -10.31 -14.16 26.24
CA TYR A 112 -11.77 -14.26 26.15
C TYR A 112 -12.48 -13.89 27.45
N ARG A 113 -11.96 -14.26 28.63
CA ARG A 113 -12.53 -13.81 29.91
C ARG A 113 -12.57 -12.29 30.01
N LYS A 114 -11.50 -11.61 29.56
CA LYS A 114 -11.48 -10.14 29.50
C LYS A 114 -12.53 -9.59 28.53
N GLU A 115 -12.64 -10.18 27.32
CA GLU A 115 -13.65 -9.78 26.32
C GLU A 115 -15.10 -10.05 26.77
N LEU A 116 -15.30 -11.05 27.61
CA LEU A 116 -16.62 -11.48 28.12
C LEU A 116 -16.96 -10.87 29.50
N GLY A 117 -16.20 -9.87 29.97
CA GLY A 117 -16.49 -9.18 31.24
C GLY A 117 -16.34 -10.07 32.47
N GLY A 118 -15.43 -11.05 32.43
CA GLY A 118 -15.13 -11.97 33.52
C GLY A 118 -15.87 -13.31 33.45
N ALA A 119 -16.78 -13.51 32.49
CA ALA A 119 -17.44 -14.79 32.28
C ALA A 119 -16.50 -15.83 31.64
N GLU A 120 -16.67 -17.10 32.02
CA GLU A 120 -15.91 -18.21 31.42
C GLU A 120 -16.30 -18.42 29.94
N PRO A 121 -15.33 -18.63 29.04
CA PRO A 121 -15.60 -18.88 27.63
C PRO A 121 -16.32 -20.22 27.44
N THR A 122 -17.33 -20.21 26.58
CA THR A 122 -18.15 -21.34 26.18
C THR A 122 -17.98 -21.58 24.69
N TRP A 123 -18.42 -22.75 24.20
CA TRP A 123 -18.34 -23.11 22.79
C TRP A 123 -19.02 -22.11 21.85
N PHE A 124 -20.02 -21.34 22.33
CA PHE A 124 -20.72 -20.36 21.53
C PHE A 124 -20.21 -18.92 21.70
N SER A 125 -19.58 -18.61 22.84
CA SER A 125 -19.17 -17.23 23.17
C SER A 125 -17.84 -16.81 22.55
N VAL A 126 -16.96 -17.77 22.25
CA VAL A 126 -15.67 -17.57 21.56
C VAL A 126 -15.83 -17.49 20.04
N SER A 127 -14.78 -17.09 19.30
CA SER A 127 -14.86 -17.11 17.84
C SER A 127 -15.00 -18.54 17.34
N TRP A 128 -15.79 -18.74 16.29
CA TRP A 128 -16.06 -20.10 15.80
C TRP A 128 -14.79 -20.76 15.24
N LEU A 129 -13.88 -19.98 14.63
CA LEU A 129 -12.57 -20.47 14.17
C LEU A 129 -11.73 -20.97 15.36
N PHE A 130 -11.71 -20.24 16.48
CA PHE A 130 -11.07 -20.69 17.70
C PHE A 130 -11.73 -21.96 18.24
N ALA A 131 -13.06 -21.99 18.34
CA ALA A 131 -13.81 -23.15 18.82
C ALA A 131 -13.51 -24.41 17.99
N GLU A 132 -13.51 -24.31 16.67
CA GLU A 132 -13.22 -25.44 15.79
C GLU A 132 -11.77 -25.94 15.94
N CYS A 133 -10.80 -25.02 15.92
CA CYS A 133 -9.41 -25.39 16.15
C CYS A 133 -9.19 -26.00 17.55
N PHE A 134 -9.88 -25.48 18.56
CA PHE A 134 -9.83 -25.99 19.94
C PHE A 134 -10.42 -27.40 20.04
N MET A 135 -11.53 -27.69 19.36
CA MET A 135 -12.13 -29.02 19.30
C MET A 135 -11.11 -30.04 18.80
N TYR A 136 -10.43 -29.77 17.69
CA TYR A 136 -9.43 -30.70 17.15
C TYR A 136 -8.22 -30.84 18.07
N ARG A 137 -7.74 -29.73 18.66
CA ARG A 137 -6.69 -29.79 19.67
C ARG A 137 -7.10 -30.62 20.89
N LYS A 138 -8.38 -30.57 21.28
CA LYS A 138 -8.95 -31.37 22.36
C LYS A 138 -9.04 -32.84 22.04
N ILE A 139 -9.36 -33.22 20.80
CA ILE A 139 -9.25 -34.62 20.36
C ILE A 139 -7.80 -35.09 20.51
N ALA A 140 -6.83 -34.28 20.07
CA ALA A 140 -5.41 -34.61 20.24
C ALA A 140 -4.99 -34.69 21.73
N ASP A 141 -5.48 -33.79 22.59
CA ASP A 141 -5.25 -33.80 24.05
C ASP A 141 -5.74 -35.11 24.69
N VAL A 142 -6.96 -35.55 24.32
CA VAL A 142 -7.54 -36.81 24.81
C VAL A 142 -6.70 -38.02 24.38
N ILE A 143 -6.25 -38.06 23.12
CA ILE A 143 -5.45 -39.18 22.60
C ILE A 143 -4.03 -39.16 23.19
N GLN A 144 -3.37 -38.01 23.23
CA GLN A 144 -2.00 -37.87 23.75
C GLN A 144 -1.89 -38.12 25.27
N SER A 145 -3.01 -38.01 25.99
CA SER A 145 -3.10 -38.39 27.40
C SER A 145 -3.08 -39.90 27.64
N SER A 146 -3.28 -40.72 26.60
CA SER A 146 -3.19 -42.18 26.71
C SER A 146 -1.73 -42.64 26.73
N SER A 147 -1.45 -43.68 27.51
CA SER A 147 -0.08 -44.21 27.63
C SER A 147 0.31 -45.08 26.43
N LEU A 148 -0.66 -45.79 25.85
CA LEU A 148 -0.44 -46.78 24.77
C LEU A 148 -0.81 -46.26 23.38
N LEU A 149 -1.70 -45.26 23.27
CA LEU A 149 -2.32 -44.82 22.02
C LEU A 149 -2.04 -43.36 21.67
N LYS A 150 -1.09 -42.70 22.34
CA LYS A 150 -0.73 -41.29 22.14
C LYS A 150 -0.38 -40.89 20.71
N ASP A 151 0.10 -41.83 19.89
CA ASP A 151 0.55 -41.60 18.51
C ASP A 151 -0.50 -42.01 17.46
N VAL A 152 -1.73 -42.33 17.88
CA VAL A 152 -2.82 -42.70 16.97
C VAL A 152 -3.36 -41.45 16.27
N ASP A 153 -3.28 -41.42 14.93
CA ASP A 153 -4.05 -40.47 14.11
C ASP A 153 -5.48 -41.02 13.92
N PRO A 154 -6.51 -40.36 14.49
CA PRO A 154 -7.90 -40.82 14.39
C PRO A 154 -8.48 -40.70 12.97
N PHE A 155 -7.80 -39.99 12.06
CA PHE A 155 -8.25 -39.74 10.69
C PHE A 155 -7.48 -40.57 9.64
N ALA A 156 -6.47 -41.35 10.04
CA ALA A 156 -5.59 -42.07 9.13
C ALA A 156 -6.35 -42.99 8.16
N SER A 157 -7.38 -43.71 8.61
CA SER A 157 -8.17 -44.61 7.75
C SER A 157 -8.89 -43.83 6.65
N GLN A 158 -9.56 -42.74 7.01
CA GLN A 158 -10.30 -41.88 6.08
C GLN A 158 -9.38 -41.20 5.06
N LYS A 159 -8.22 -40.73 5.52
CA LYS A 159 -7.12 -40.19 4.70
C LYS A 159 -6.65 -41.20 3.64
N GLN A 160 -6.38 -42.43 4.05
CA GLN A 160 -5.90 -43.49 3.17
C GLN A 160 -6.97 -43.95 2.17
N GLU A 161 -8.22 -44.07 2.60
CA GLU A 161 -9.36 -44.35 1.71
C GLU A 161 -9.52 -43.25 0.65
N SER A 162 -9.43 -41.98 1.07
CA SER A 162 -9.51 -40.83 0.16
C SER A 162 -8.38 -40.82 -0.87
N PHE A 163 -7.14 -41.16 -0.46
CA PHE A 163 -6.02 -41.32 -1.39
C PHE A 163 -6.27 -42.44 -2.40
N ARG A 164 -6.73 -43.62 -1.96
CA ARG A 164 -7.02 -44.76 -2.86
C ARG A 164 -8.10 -44.41 -3.88
N ALA A 165 -9.12 -43.64 -3.48
CA ALA A 165 -10.20 -43.23 -4.36
C ALA A 165 -9.74 -42.32 -5.52
N VAL A 166 -8.64 -41.58 -5.35
CA VAL A 166 -8.12 -40.64 -6.35
C VAL A 166 -6.91 -41.17 -7.15
N LEU A 167 -6.53 -42.44 -6.95
CA LEU A 167 -5.40 -43.06 -7.65
C LEU A 167 -5.46 -42.91 -9.19
N PRO A 168 -6.60 -43.08 -9.87
CA PRO A 168 -6.68 -42.88 -11.32
C PRO A 168 -6.29 -41.45 -11.76
N GLN A 169 -6.72 -40.44 -11.00
CA GLN A 169 -6.42 -39.03 -11.24
C GLN A 169 -4.93 -38.75 -11.02
N LEU A 170 -4.34 -39.33 -9.96
CA LEU A 170 -2.91 -39.21 -9.69
C LEU A 170 -2.06 -39.77 -10.84
N LYS A 171 -2.44 -40.92 -11.40
CA LYS A 171 -1.77 -41.51 -12.56
C LYS A 171 -1.84 -40.59 -13.78
N SER A 172 -2.98 -39.97 -14.03
CA SER A 172 -3.15 -39.02 -15.14
C SER A 172 -2.28 -37.78 -14.94
N LEU A 173 -2.27 -37.22 -13.73
CA LEU A 173 -1.46 -36.06 -13.38
C LEU A 173 0.04 -36.38 -13.52
N ALA A 174 0.47 -37.57 -13.07
CA ALA A 174 1.86 -37.98 -13.15
C ALA A 174 2.39 -38.01 -14.60
N ARG A 175 1.60 -38.57 -15.53
CA ARG A 175 1.95 -38.58 -16.96
C ARG A 175 2.07 -37.16 -17.52
N PHE A 176 1.07 -36.33 -17.23
CA PHE A 176 1.06 -34.94 -17.69
C PHE A 176 2.29 -34.16 -17.19
N VAL A 177 2.66 -34.33 -15.92
CA VAL A 177 3.81 -33.63 -15.34
C VAL A 177 5.11 -34.14 -15.95
N LEU A 178 5.29 -35.46 -16.12
CA LEU A 178 6.50 -35.99 -16.78
C LEU A 178 6.61 -35.52 -18.25
N GLU A 179 5.50 -35.46 -18.98
CA GLU A 179 5.47 -34.86 -20.32
C GLU A 179 5.85 -33.38 -20.28
N LEU A 180 5.34 -32.62 -19.31
CA LEU A 180 5.63 -31.21 -19.12
C LEU A 180 7.12 -30.96 -18.79
N LEU A 181 7.72 -31.79 -17.93
CA LEU A 181 9.12 -31.70 -17.53
C LEU A 181 10.09 -31.97 -18.70
N ASN A 182 9.65 -32.69 -19.74
CA ASN A 182 10.46 -33.01 -20.92
C ASN A 182 10.31 -32.00 -22.07
N LYS A 183 9.38 -31.04 -21.97
CA LYS A 183 9.21 -30.02 -23.01
C LYS A 183 10.25 -28.90 -22.85
N PRO A 184 10.84 -28.38 -23.95
CA PRO A 184 11.68 -27.20 -23.88
C PRO A 184 10.88 -26.01 -23.34
N HIS A 185 11.37 -25.41 -22.27
CA HIS A 185 10.62 -24.45 -21.45
C HIS A 185 10.15 -23.18 -22.19
N LYS A 186 10.60 -22.93 -23.42
CA LYS A 186 10.22 -21.75 -24.22
C LYS A 186 8.73 -21.69 -24.59
N ASP A 187 8.00 -22.82 -24.62
CA ASP A 187 6.65 -22.89 -25.21
C ASP A 187 5.48 -22.97 -24.19
N THR A 188 5.74 -22.94 -22.88
CA THR A 188 4.68 -23.07 -21.83
C THR A 188 4.37 -21.77 -21.09
N HIS A 189 4.56 -20.62 -21.74
CA HIS A 189 4.68 -19.35 -21.05
C HIS A 189 3.69 -18.29 -21.52
N MET A 190 2.62 -18.05 -20.75
CA MET A 190 1.89 -16.78 -20.90
C MET A 190 1.27 -16.22 -19.61
N GLU A 191 0.87 -17.02 -18.62
CA GLU A 191 0.14 -16.46 -17.45
C GLU A 191 0.95 -16.33 -16.16
N PHE A 192 2.05 -17.08 -15.97
CA PHE A 192 2.86 -17.06 -14.72
C PHE A 192 4.24 -16.39 -14.83
N GLN A 193 4.69 -15.96 -16.02
CA GLN A 193 6.03 -15.37 -16.23
C GLN A 193 6.31 -14.12 -15.39
N HIS A 194 5.25 -13.44 -14.99
CA HIS A 194 5.26 -12.15 -14.31
C HIS A 194 5.63 -12.24 -12.83
N LEU A 195 5.26 -13.33 -12.15
CA LEU A 195 5.54 -13.53 -10.73
C LEU A 195 6.90 -14.23 -10.50
N LEU A 196 7.46 -14.86 -11.53
CA LEU A 196 8.61 -15.77 -11.42
C LEU A 196 9.60 -15.58 -12.59
N LEU A 197 10.06 -14.34 -12.83
CA LEU A 197 11.08 -14.06 -13.86
C LEU A 197 12.33 -14.94 -13.64
N PRO A 198 13.00 -15.45 -14.69
CA PRO A 198 14.24 -16.20 -14.55
C PRO A 198 15.30 -15.41 -13.76
N LYS A 199 16.21 -16.11 -13.07
CA LYS A 199 17.34 -15.49 -12.36
C LYS A 199 18.14 -14.56 -13.27
N THR A 200 18.49 -13.38 -12.77
CA THR A 200 19.45 -12.46 -13.40
C THR A 200 20.82 -12.46 -12.70
N ASP A 201 20.89 -12.88 -11.42
CA ASP A 201 22.04 -12.67 -10.54
C ASP A 201 22.66 -13.97 -9.95
N GLY A 202 21.99 -15.12 -10.10
CA GLY A 202 22.47 -16.42 -9.60
C GLY A 202 22.12 -16.75 -8.14
N SER A 203 21.52 -15.84 -7.38
CA SER A 203 21.22 -16.02 -5.95
C SER A 203 20.19 -17.15 -5.71
N PRO A 204 20.36 -18.02 -4.70
CA PRO A 204 19.44 -19.15 -4.47
C PRO A 204 18.03 -18.66 -4.08
N ARG A 205 17.01 -19.11 -4.81
CA ARG A 205 15.59 -18.80 -4.57
C ARG A 205 14.90 -19.93 -3.83
N ARG A 206 14.40 -19.59 -2.66
CA ARG A 206 13.56 -20.43 -1.81
C ARG A 206 12.09 -20.12 -2.07
N MET A 207 11.26 -21.15 -2.26
CA MET A 207 9.80 -21.02 -2.25
C MET A 207 9.19 -21.92 -1.19
N ASP A 208 8.14 -21.44 -0.54
CA ASP A 208 7.54 -22.12 0.61
C ASP A 208 6.10 -22.53 0.30
N PHE A 209 5.74 -23.76 0.67
CA PHE A 209 4.38 -24.27 0.60
C PHE A 209 3.88 -24.55 2.00
N VAL A 210 2.87 -23.79 2.45
CA VAL A 210 2.12 -24.11 3.66
C VAL A 210 1.00 -25.06 3.27
N LEU A 211 1.26 -26.34 3.49
CA LEU A 211 0.42 -27.43 3.02
C LEU A 211 -0.89 -27.50 3.81
N ASP A 212 -1.94 -27.97 3.13
CA ASP A 212 -3.27 -28.18 3.69
C ASP A 212 -3.57 -29.67 3.74
N ASN A 213 -4.08 -30.26 2.66
CA ASN A 213 -4.58 -31.62 2.65
C ASN A 213 -3.62 -32.64 2.01
N MET A 214 -3.61 -33.86 2.55
CA MET A 214 -3.03 -35.01 1.88
C MET A 214 -3.94 -35.54 0.74
N GLY A 215 -3.44 -36.52 -0.02
CA GLY A 215 -4.20 -37.06 -1.15
C GLY A 215 -3.83 -36.37 -2.46
N LEU A 216 -4.85 -36.04 -3.26
CA LEU A 216 -4.68 -35.36 -4.55
C LEU A 216 -3.96 -34.01 -4.40
N GLU A 217 -4.28 -33.24 -3.35
CA GLU A 217 -3.70 -31.92 -3.12
C GLU A 217 -2.20 -32.01 -2.86
N LEU A 218 -1.76 -32.77 -1.86
CA LEU A 218 -0.33 -32.97 -1.58
C LEU A 218 0.44 -33.48 -2.81
N VAL A 219 -0.09 -34.46 -3.55
CA VAL A 219 0.59 -34.96 -4.76
C VAL A 219 0.67 -33.88 -5.84
N SER A 220 -0.37 -33.06 -6.00
CA SER A 220 -0.36 -31.94 -6.94
C SER A 220 0.64 -30.85 -6.52
N ASP A 221 0.74 -30.57 -5.23
CA ASP A 221 1.72 -29.60 -4.69
C ASP A 221 3.15 -30.09 -4.93
N LEU A 222 3.44 -31.39 -4.76
CA LEU A 222 4.74 -31.98 -5.09
C LEU A 222 5.04 -31.96 -6.60
N CYS A 223 4.02 -32.16 -7.45
CA CYS A 223 4.15 -32.02 -8.90
C CYS A 223 4.53 -30.59 -9.30
N LEU A 224 3.86 -29.59 -8.73
CA LEU A 224 4.16 -28.18 -8.97
C LEU A 224 5.56 -27.82 -8.47
N ALA A 225 5.93 -28.28 -7.27
CA ALA A 225 7.26 -28.07 -6.71
C ALA A 225 8.36 -28.68 -7.59
N GLU A 226 8.16 -29.89 -8.11
CA GLU A 226 9.12 -30.54 -9.03
C GLU A 226 9.26 -29.76 -10.35
N TRP A 227 8.14 -29.23 -10.87
CA TRP A 227 8.16 -28.40 -12.07
C TRP A 227 8.89 -27.07 -11.83
N LEU A 228 8.65 -26.39 -10.71
CA LEU A 228 9.32 -25.13 -10.36
C LEU A 228 10.85 -25.30 -10.26
N LEU A 229 11.31 -26.39 -9.64
CA LEU A 229 12.75 -26.72 -9.60
C LEU A 229 13.31 -27.05 -10.99
N THR A 230 12.61 -27.87 -11.76
CA THR A 230 13.11 -28.32 -13.07
C THR A 230 13.12 -27.17 -14.10
N ALA A 231 12.16 -26.24 -14.00
CA ALA A 231 12.09 -25.04 -14.82
C ALA A 231 13.11 -23.95 -14.40
N GLY A 232 13.89 -24.17 -13.33
CA GLY A 232 14.86 -23.20 -12.83
C GLY A 232 14.24 -21.97 -12.16
N MET A 233 12.99 -22.06 -11.70
CA MET A 233 12.29 -20.97 -11.02
C MET A 233 12.62 -20.91 -9.52
N ALA A 234 12.98 -22.05 -8.92
CA ALA A 234 13.43 -22.18 -7.53
C ALA A 234 14.67 -23.09 -7.46
N ASP A 235 15.48 -22.90 -6.41
CA ASP A 235 16.61 -23.80 -6.07
C ASP A 235 16.22 -24.73 -4.92
N THR A 236 15.38 -24.23 -4.00
CA THR A 236 14.87 -25.00 -2.86
C THR A 236 13.38 -24.77 -2.66
N ILE A 237 12.67 -25.83 -2.32
CA ILE A 237 11.25 -25.82 -1.95
C ILE A 237 11.14 -26.24 -0.49
N HIS A 238 10.52 -25.39 0.33
CA HIS A 238 10.23 -25.70 1.73
C HIS A 238 8.77 -26.10 1.87
N LEU A 239 8.53 -27.35 2.26
CA LEU A 239 7.20 -27.92 2.45
C LEU A 239 6.86 -27.90 3.94
N HIS A 240 5.93 -27.05 4.35
CA HIS A 240 5.50 -26.88 5.74
C HIS A 240 4.29 -27.77 6.05
N PHE A 241 4.50 -28.79 6.87
CA PHE A 241 3.47 -29.73 7.33
C PHE A 241 2.87 -29.31 8.66
N LYS A 242 1.65 -29.79 8.93
CA LYS A 242 1.09 -29.75 10.29
C LYS A 242 1.83 -30.76 11.17
N GLN A 243 1.93 -30.47 12.47
CA GLN A 243 2.56 -31.38 13.44
C GLN A 243 1.56 -32.32 14.12
N LEU A 244 0.28 -31.95 14.12
CA LEU A 244 -0.80 -32.73 14.72
C LEU A 244 -1.89 -32.97 13.69
N PRO A 245 -2.62 -34.11 13.77
CA PRO A 245 -3.82 -34.34 12.99
C PRO A 245 -4.88 -33.31 13.38
N TRP A 246 -4.86 -32.20 12.66
CA TRP A 246 -5.50 -30.94 13.04
C TRP A 246 -6.87 -30.77 12.38
N PHE A 247 -7.04 -31.26 11.16
CA PHE A 247 -8.31 -31.54 10.50
C PHE A 247 -8.24 -32.92 9.84
N VAL A 248 -9.41 -33.43 9.41
CA VAL A 248 -9.56 -34.79 8.87
C VAL A 248 -8.53 -35.12 7.78
N SER A 249 -8.28 -34.20 6.86
CA SER A 249 -7.43 -34.42 5.68
C SER A 249 -6.06 -33.78 5.78
N ASP A 250 -5.71 -33.14 6.90
CA ASP A 250 -4.47 -32.37 6.99
C ASP A 250 -3.21 -33.21 6.75
N ALA A 251 -2.29 -32.66 5.97
CA ALA A 251 -1.04 -33.30 5.62
C ALA A 251 -0.01 -33.23 6.76
N LEU A 252 0.38 -34.40 7.25
CA LEU A 252 1.50 -34.59 8.18
C LEU A 252 2.74 -35.07 7.43
N LYS A 253 3.93 -34.90 8.04
CA LYS A 253 5.15 -35.52 7.49
C LYS A 253 5.00 -37.04 7.35
N SER A 254 4.34 -37.71 8.29
CA SER A 254 4.05 -39.15 8.20
C SER A 254 3.19 -39.51 6.97
N ASP A 255 2.27 -38.62 6.60
CA ASP A 255 1.38 -38.83 5.45
C ASP A 255 2.13 -38.72 4.12
N LEU A 256 3.13 -37.83 4.03
CA LEU A 256 4.06 -37.79 2.89
C LEU A 256 4.82 -39.12 2.75
N HIS A 257 5.43 -39.60 3.84
CA HIS A 257 6.19 -40.86 3.80
C HIS A 257 5.30 -42.05 3.42
N TRP A 258 4.08 -42.09 3.96
CA TRP A 258 3.10 -43.11 3.59
C TRP A 258 2.73 -43.01 2.11
N THR A 259 2.46 -41.80 1.61
CA THR A 259 2.13 -41.52 0.21
C THR A 259 3.26 -41.98 -0.72
N LEU A 260 4.51 -41.62 -0.42
CA LEU A 260 5.68 -42.05 -1.21
C LEU A 260 5.83 -43.57 -1.23
N LYS A 261 5.58 -44.25 -0.11
CA LYS A 261 5.59 -45.72 -0.05
C LYS A 261 4.48 -46.35 -0.89
N GLN A 262 3.28 -45.76 -0.92
CA GLN A 262 2.20 -46.25 -1.79
C GLN A 262 2.51 -46.05 -3.27
N ILE A 263 3.14 -44.92 -3.60
CA ILE A 263 3.59 -44.60 -4.96
C ILE A 263 4.68 -45.57 -5.41
N GLU A 264 5.65 -45.87 -4.55
CA GLU A 264 6.74 -46.82 -4.81
C GLU A 264 6.20 -48.24 -5.10
N CYS A 265 5.16 -48.67 -4.36
CA CYS A 265 4.50 -49.95 -4.59
C CYS A 265 3.49 -49.94 -5.76
N SER A 266 3.37 -48.84 -6.52
CA SER A 266 2.39 -48.74 -7.61
C SER A 266 2.87 -49.49 -8.85
N GLU A 267 1.94 -50.12 -9.57
CA GLU A 267 2.23 -50.71 -10.90
C GLU A 267 2.31 -49.65 -12.02
N ASP A 268 2.01 -48.38 -11.73
CA ASP A 268 2.05 -47.30 -12.72
C ASP A 268 3.44 -46.67 -12.80
N THR A 269 4.09 -46.80 -13.95
CA THR A 269 5.48 -46.36 -14.18
C THR A 269 5.65 -44.84 -14.09
N ALA A 270 4.66 -44.05 -14.48
CA ALA A 270 4.74 -42.59 -14.39
C ALA A 270 4.71 -42.14 -12.92
N LEU A 271 3.84 -42.76 -12.12
CA LEU A 271 3.70 -42.44 -10.71
C LEU A 271 4.97 -42.84 -9.92
N THR A 272 5.48 -44.06 -10.14
CA THR A 272 6.74 -44.52 -9.52
C THR A 272 7.93 -43.65 -9.89
N GLN A 273 8.03 -43.19 -11.15
CA GLN A 273 9.09 -42.30 -11.60
C GLN A 273 9.07 -40.94 -10.89
N LEU A 274 7.90 -40.30 -10.73
CA LEU A 274 7.79 -39.06 -9.95
C LEU A 274 8.10 -39.28 -8.47
N GLY A 275 7.62 -40.39 -7.90
CA GLY A 275 7.92 -40.76 -6.52
C GLY A 275 9.43 -40.87 -6.25
N ALA A 276 10.16 -41.52 -7.16
CA ALA A 276 11.62 -41.61 -7.09
C ALA A 276 12.29 -40.22 -7.15
N ARG A 277 11.86 -39.35 -8.08
CA ARG A 277 12.37 -37.97 -8.18
C ARG A 277 12.17 -37.20 -6.87
N TRP A 278 10.98 -37.23 -6.28
CA TRP A 278 10.71 -36.53 -5.03
C TRP A 278 11.54 -37.07 -3.86
N GLN A 279 11.75 -38.38 -3.78
CA GLN A 279 12.66 -38.96 -2.79
C GLN A 279 14.10 -38.44 -2.97
N ASP A 280 14.56 -38.32 -4.21
CA ASP A 280 15.89 -37.77 -4.51
C ASP A 280 15.97 -36.27 -4.19
N ARG A 281 14.91 -35.49 -4.48
CA ARG A 281 14.83 -34.06 -4.08
C ARG A 281 14.94 -33.86 -2.58
N ILE A 282 14.29 -34.73 -1.80
CA ILE A 282 14.33 -34.72 -0.34
C ILE A 282 15.74 -35.07 0.14
N LYS A 283 16.36 -36.13 -0.38
CA LYS A 283 17.74 -36.53 -0.03
C LYS A 283 18.76 -35.44 -0.39
N ALA A 284 18.56 -34.75 -1.51
CA ALA A 284 19.44 -33.68 -1.98
C ALA A 284 19.23 -32.35 -1.24
N GLY A 285 18.21 -32.23 -0.39
CA GLY A 285 17.88 -30.97 0.31
C GLY A 285 17.20 -29.91 -0.54
N SER A 286 16.86 -30.22 -1.80
CA SER A 286 16.07 -29.33 -2.66
C SER A 286 14.57 -29.33 -2.32
N PHE A 287 14.06 -30.40 -1.69
CA PHE A 287 12.80 -30.42 -0.95
C PHE A 287 13.10 -30.48 0.54
N VAL A 288 12.84 -29.40 1.27
CA VAL A 288 13.08 -29.29 2.70
C VAL A 288 11.76 -29.47 3.45
N LEU A 289 11.67 -30.50 4.29
CA LEU A 289 10.47 -30.81 5.05
C LEU A 289 10.46 -30.03 6.38
N LYS A 290 9.63 -29.00 6.47
CA LYS A 290 9.44 -28.17 7.66
C LYS A 290 8.15 -28.57 8.38
N ASP A 291 8.11 -28.36 9.69
CA ASP A 291 6.88 -28.37 10.47
C ASP A 291 7.05 -27.43 11.67
N HIS A 292 5.95 -26.94 12.22
CA HIS A 292 5.97 -26.04 13.37
C HIS A 292 4.62 -26.07 14.09
N TYR A 293 4.62 -26.03 15.43
CA TYR A 293 3.38 -26.08 16.23
C TYR A 293 2.41 -24.93 15.91
N PHE A 294 2.92 -23.77 15.51
CA PHE A 294 2.10 -22.62 15.11
C PHE A 294 1.04 -22.97 14.05
N TRP A 295 1.37 -23.86 13.10
CA TRP A 295 0.44 -24.28 12.06
C TRP A 295 -0.81 -24.95 12.63
N THR A 296 -0.67 -25.54 13.81
CA THR A 296 -1.67 -26.20 14.64
C THR A 296 -1.96 -25.39 15.91
N THR A 297 -2.01 -24.06 15.81
CA THR A 297 -2.53 -23.16 16.85
C THR A 297 -3.78 -22.42 16.36
N SER A 298 -4.54 -21.81 17.26
CA SER A 298 -5.65 -20.92 16.90
C SER A 298 -5.22 -19.51 16.46
N PHE A 299 -3.94 -19.18 16.56
CA PHE A 299 -3.47 -17.83 16.25
C PHE A 299 -3.65 -17.52 14.77
N GLU A 300 -4.23 -16.36 14.48
CA GLU A 300 -4.20 -15.75 13.15
C GLU A 300 -2.76 -15.45 12.72
N TYR A 301 -2.49 -15.44 11.42
CA TYR A 301 -1.12 -15.28 10.92
C TYR A 301 -0.51 -13.92 11.24
N ALA A 302 -1.33 -12.86 11.35
CA ALA A 302 -0.89 -11.56 11.86
C ALA A 302 -0.29 -11.60 13.28
N ALA A 303 -0.58 -12.64 14.08
CA ALA A 303 0.04 -12.82 15.39
C ALA A 303 1.38 -13.57 15.33
N MET A 304 1.74 -14.16 14.17
CA MET A 304 2.89 -15.06 14.03
C MET A 304 4.20 -14.40 14.44
N GLU A 305 4.43 -13.15 14.04
CA GLU A 305 5.64 -12.40 14.43
C GLU A 305 5.82 -12.35 15.96
N LYS A 306 4.73 -12.22 16.71
CA LYS A 306 4.77 -12.11 18.19
C LYS A 306 4.85 -13.47 18.87
N VAL A 307 4.09 -14.45 18.40
CA VAL A 307 3.93 -15.74 19.10
C VAL A 307 4.84 -16.84 18.55
N ALA A 308 5.39 -16.66 17.36
CA ALA A 308 6.32 -17.55 16.68
C ALA A 308 7.35 -16.75 15.83
N PRO A 309 8.11 -15.81 16.43
CA PRO A 309 9.02 -14.92 15.70
C PRO A 309 10.03 -15.66 14.83
N ALA A 310 10.54 -16.81 15.29
CA ALA A 310 11.46 -17.63 14.53
C ALA A 310 10.85 -18.18 13.23
N LEU A 311 9.55 -18.56 13.25
CA LEU A 311 8.85 -19.02 12.06
C LEU A 311 8.59 -17.85 11.10
N TYR A 312 8.19 -16.69 11.62
CA TYR A 312 7.97 -15.49 10.81
C TYR A 312 9.26 -15.08 10.09
N SER A 313 10.38 -15.04 10.82
CA SER A 313 11.71 -14.74 10.27
C SER A 313 12.16 -15.76 9.22
N ASP A 314 11.88 -17.06 9.42
CA ASP A 314 12.18 -18.11 8.44
C ASP A 314 11.34 -17.97 7.16
N LEU A 315 10.05 -17.64 7.28
CA LEU A 315 9.16 -17.40 6.13
C LEU A 315 9.57 -16.14 5.35
N ALA A 316 10.09 -15.12 6.03
CA ALA A 316 10.52 -13.89 5.39
C ALA A 316 11.76 -14.04 4.49
N GLN A 317 12.43 -15.19 4.56
CA GLN A 317 13.50 -15.57 3.62
C GLN A 317 12.96 -16.17 2.31
N ALA A 318 11.67 -16.49 2.23
CA ALA A 318 11.08 -17.04 1.02
C ALA A 318 10.87 -15.93 -0.02
N PHE A 319 11.16 -16.25 -1.28
CA PHE A 319 10.81 -15.39 -2.41
C PHE A 319 9.28 -15.37 -2.62
N LEU A 320 8.64 -16.51 -2.41
CA LEU A 320 7.19 -16.68 -2.55
C LEU A 320 6.70 -17.74 -1.56
N VAL A 321 5.57 -17.45 -0.91
CA VAL A 321 4.89 -18.38 0.00
C VAL A 321 3.50 -18.72 -0.53
N PHE A 322 3.25 -20.01 -0.75
CA PHE A 322 1.94 -20.55 -1.11
C PHE A 322 1.17 -20.97 0.15
N PHE A 323 0.12 -20.22 0.50
CA PHE A 323 -0.84 -20.62 1.53
C PHE A 323 -1.99 -21.39 0.89
N LYS A 324 -2.07 -22.69 1.18
CA LYS A 324 -3.09 -23.59 0.61
C LYS A 324 -4.24 -23.80 1.58
N GLY A 325 -5.44 -24.04 1.07
CA GLY A 325 -6.56 -24.50 1.91
C GLY A 325 -7.40 -23.43 2.59
N ASP A 326 -8.60 -23.82 2.98
CA ASP A 326 -9.57 -22.90 3.59
C ASP A 326 -9.15 -22.50 5.00
N LEU A 327 -8.57 -23.40 5.80
CA LEU A 327 -8.08 -23.06 7.13
C LEU A 327 -6.97 -22.01 7.09
N ASN A 328 -5.97 -22.16 6.24
CA ASN A 328 -4.87 -21.20 6.14
C ASN A 328 -5.39 -19.85 5.61
N TYR A 329 -6.34 -19.84 4.67
CA TYR A 329 -7.07 -18.64 4.25
C TYR A 329 -7.84 -17.97 5.40
N ARG A 330 -8.56 -18.73 6.22
CA ARG A 330 -9.26 -18.22 7.41
C ARG A 330 -8.29 -17.65 8.44
N LYS A 331 -7.11 -18.26 8.62
CA LYS A 331 -6.05 -17.77 9.53
C LYS A 331 -5.34 -16.52 9.00
N LEU A 332 -5.22 -16.36 7.68
CA LEU A 332 -4.77 -15.10 7.06
C LEU A 332 -5.72 -13.96 7.41
N LEU A 333 -7.04 -14.20 7.30
CA LEU A 333 -8.05 -13.16 7.46
C LEU A 333 -8.67 -13.08 8.87
N ALA A 334 -8.19 -13.90 9.80
CA ALA A 334 -8.77 -14.08 11.13
C ALA A 334 -10.28 -14.43 11.14
N ASP A 335 -10.82 -14.87 10.01
CA ASP A 335 -12.24 -15.10 9.70
C ASP A 335 -13.18 -14.03 10.30
N ARG A 336 -12.82 -12.76 10.06
CA ARG A 336 -13.62 -11.61 10.47
C ARG A 336 -14.67 -11.28 9.40
N ASN A 337 -15.74 -10.61 9.80
CA ASN A 337 -16.74 -10.10 8.85
C ASN A 337 -16.20 -8.87 8.10
N TRP A 338 -15.24 -9.10 7.20
CA TRP A 338 -14.67 -8.08 6.33
C TRP A 338 -15.72 -7.58 5.32
N LEU A 339 -15.63 -6.30 4.97
CA LEU A 339 -16.40 -5.78 3.83
C LEU A 339 -15.83 -6.39 2.55
N TYR A 340 -16.69 -6.78 1.61
CA TYR A 340 -16.26 -7.35 0.33
C TYR A 340 -15.47 -6.35 -0.54
N THR A 341 -15.49 -5.07 -0.18
CA THR A 341 -14.71 -3.97 -0.79
C THR A 341 -13.38 -3.71 -0.09
N GLU A 342 -13.11 -4.35 1.06
CA GLU A 342 -11.85 -4.17 1.77
C GLU A 342 -10.70 -4.77 0.96
N LYS A 343 -9.59 -4.03 0.83
CA LYS A 343 -8.38 -4.55 0.16
C LYS A 343 -7.88 -5.80 0.88
N PHE A 344 -7.46 -6.81 0.11
CA PHE A 344 -6.97 -8.06 0.67
C PHE A 344 -5.80 -7.85 1.64
N SER A 345 -4.85 -6.95 1.32
CA SER A 345 -3.72 -6.59 2.20
C SER A 345 -4.16 -6.05 3.57
N MET A 346 -5.20 -5.21 3.62
CA MET A 346 -5.78 -4.75 4.89
C MET A 346 -6.38 -5.90 5.68
N ALA A 347 -7.02 -6.85 4.98
CA ALA A 347 -7.62 -8.02 5.60
C ALA A 347 -6.57 -9.02 6.14
N LEU A 348 -5.32 -8.96 5.69
CA LEU A 348 -4.19 -9.72 6.24
C LEU A 348 -3.75 -9.23 7.63
N GLY A 349 -4.22 -8.05 8.08
CA GLY A 349 -3.95 -7.55 9.43
C GLY A 349 -2.46 -7.31 9.73
N GLY A 350 -1.67 -6.96 8.72
CA GLY A 350 -0.22 -6.74 8.82
C GLY A 350 0.64 -8.00 8.61
N PHE A 351 0.03 -9.13 8.23
CA PHE A 351 0.79 -10.33 7.86
C PHE A 351 1.38 -10.20 6.44
N GLU A 352 2.59 -9.66 6.36
CA GLU A 352 3.33 -9.45 5.11
C GLU A 352 4.73 -10.05 5.23
N PRO A 353 4.86 -11.39 5.28
CA PRO A 353 6.17 -12.01 5.48
C PRO A 353 7.12 -11.75 4.30
N THR A 354 6.60 -11.41 3.10
CA THR A 354 7.40 -11.29 1.88
C THR A 354 6.94 -10.13 1.00
N ASN A 355 7.54 -8.96 1.15
CA ASN A 355 7.72 -7.91 0.12
C ASN A 355 8.54 -6.74 0.73
N ALA A 356 9.28 -6.02 -0.13
CA ALA A 356 10.37 -5.06 0.18
C ALA A 356 11.61 -5.65 0.89
N GLN A 357 11.44 -6.62 1.79
CA GLN A 357 12.54 -7.11 2.61
C GLN A 357 13.64 -7.82 1.81
N GLU A 358 13.36 -8.40 0.65
CA GLU A 358 14.38 -8.98 -0.23
C GLU A 358 15.43 -7.95 -0.65
N TYR A 359 15.00 -6.80 -1.17
CA TYR A 359 15.91 -5.73 -1.60
C TYR A 359 16.66 -5.13 -0.41
N ILE A 360 15.96 -4.89 0.71
CA ILE A 360 16.60 -4.38 1.94
C ILE A 360 17.62 -5.39 2.47
N ASN A 361 17.27 -6.66 2.54
CA ASN A 361 18.19 -7.73 2.96
C ASN A 361 19.41 -7.79 2.06
N TYR A 362 19.22 -7.72 0.74
CA TYR A 362 20.33 -7.69 -0.22
C TYR A 362 21.24 -6.49 0.04
N ILE A 363 20.68 -5.28 0.14
CA ILE A 363 21.43 -4.04 0.37
C ILE A 363 22.23 -4.12 1.68
N LEU A 364 21.61 -4.55 2.77
CA LEU A 364 22.25 -4.65 4.07
C LEU A 364 23.31 -5.76 4.11
N ALA A 365 23.07 -6.91 3.47
CA ALA A 365 24.01 -8.03 3.42
C ALA A 365 25.24 -7.75 2.53
N HIS A 366 25.12 -6.83 1.57
CA HIS A 366 26.20 -6.46 0.65
C HIS A 366 26.83 -5.10 0.99
N GLN A 367 26.62 -4.57 2.20
CA GLN A 367 27.34 -3.40 2.65
C GLN A 367 28.84 -3.69 2.73
N ALA A 368 29.65 -2.81 2.14
CA ALA A 368 31.10 -2.97 2.12
C ALA A 368 31.69 -2.95 3.54
N ALA A 369 32.90 -3.50 3.68
CA ALA A 369 33.58 -3.62 4.97
C ALA A 369 33.82 -2.27 5.66
N ASP A 370 33.99 -1.20 4.89
CA ASP A 370 34.17 0.17 5.41
C ASP A 370 32.85 0.91 5.66
N GLY A 371 31.70 0.27 5.42
CA GLY A 371 30.37 0.85 5.65
C GLY A 371 29.66 1.36 4.40
N TRP A 372 30.29 1.35 3.22
CA TRP A 372 29.63 1.85 2.01
C TRP A 372 28.44 0.99 1.56
N LEU A 373 27.35 1.62 1.15
CA LEU A 373 26.14 0.98 0.65
C LEU A 373 26.07 1.12 -0.87
N GLY A 374 25.81 0.00 -1.56
CA GLY A 374 25.72 -0.04 -3.02
C GLY A 374 27.06 -0.31 -3.72
N PRO A 375 27.09 -0.21 -5.07
CA PRO A 375 28.27 -0.51 -5.88
C PRO A 375 29.50 0.33 -5.51
N THR A 376 30.69 -0.16 -5.86
CA THR A 376 31.96 0.57 -5.70
C THR A 376 32.17 1.58 -6.83
N ASP A 377 31.26 2.54 -6.95
CA ASP A 377 31.21 3.63 -7.95
C ASP A 377 32.00 4.89 -7.51
N ARG A 378 32.82 4.77 -6.47
CA ARG A 378 33.51 5.89 -5.82
C ARG A 378 34.49 6.64 -6.73
N ALA A 379 34.98 5.98 -7.78
CA ALA A 379 35.91 6.55 -8.74
C ALA A 379 35.22 7.26 -9.91
N ASP A 380 33.90 7.10 -10.07
CA ASP A 380 33.16 7.51 -11.28
C ASP A 380 32.58 8.93 -11.17
N GLY A 381 32.85 9.66 -10.07
CA GLY A 381 32.41 11.05 -9.88
C GLY A 381 30.91 11.25 -9.61
N ASN A 382 30.11 10.18 -9.54
CA ASN A 382 28.68 10.19 -9.19
C ASN A 382 28.40 9.20 -8.05
N CYS A 383 29.10 9.37 -6.93
CA CYS A 383 29.16 8.36 -5.87
C CYS A 383 28.11 8.57 -4.77
N TYR A 384 27.63 9.80 -4.54
CA TYR A 384 26.81 10.11 -3.36
C TYR A 384 25.31 10.13 -3.65
N TRP A 385 24.86 10.90 -4.65
CA TRP A 385 23.44 11.24 -4.82
C TRP A 385 22.55 10.01 -4.91
N SER A 386 22.94 8.98 -5.68
CA SER A 386 22.16 7.75 -5.82
C SER A 386 21.87 7.05 -4.48
N LYS A 387 22.65 7.35 -3.43
CA LYS A 387 22.47 6.79 -2.08
C LYS A 387 21.56 7.66 -1.20
N PHE A 388 21.33 8.93 -1.51
CA PHE A 388 20.41 9.79 -0.74
C PHE A 388 18.97 9.25 -0.74
N PRO A 389 18.35 8.91 -1.90
CA PRO A 389 17.02 8.31 -1.90
C PRO A 389 17.01 6.91 -1.30
N LEU A 390 18.13 6.16 -1.37
CA LEU A 390 18.26 4.89 -0.65
C LEU A 390 18.18 5.10 0.87
N LEU A 391 18.87 6.11 1.41
CA LEU A 391 18.85 6.43 2.83
C LEU A 391 17.46 6.89 3.29
N LEU A 392 16.75 7.67 2.46
CA LEU A 392 15.34 7.99 2.68
C LEU A 392 14.43 6.74 2.67
N ALA A 393 14.68 5.79 1.75
CA ALA A 393 13.94 4.53 1.70
C ALA A 393 14.22 3.64 2.92
N LEU A 394 15.48 3.58 3.39
CA LEU A 394 15.87 2.85 4.60
C LEU A 394 15.23 3.45 5.86
N ARG A 395 15.17 4.79 5.96
CA ARG A 395 14.43 5.49 7.01
C ARG A 395 12.97 5.06 7.02
N GLN A 396 12.27 5.21 5.89
CA GLN A 396 10.84 4.89 5.80
C GLN A 396 10.55 3.40 6.06
N TYR A 397 11.42 2.51 5.57
CA TYR A 397 11.35 1.08 5.87
C TYR A 397 11.51 0.81 7.36
N TYR A 398 12.47 1.46 8.04
CA TYR A 398 12.67 1.27 9.48
C TYR A 398 11.53 1.85 10.30
N GLU A 399 10.97 3.01 9.93
CA GLU A 399 9.78 3.58 10.59
C GLU A 399 8.57 2.62 10.49
N ALA A 400 8.43 1.91 9.35
CA ALA A 400 7.42 0.87 9.18
C ALA A 400 7.78 -0.46 9.88
N ASN A 401 9.08 -0.74 10.10
CA ASN A 401 9.58 -1.99 10.69
C ASN A 401 10.68 -1.72 11.73
N THR A 402 10.30 -1.10 12.84
CA THR A 402 11.23 -0.70 13.92
C THR A 402 11.91 -1.87 14.62
N SER A 403 11.47 -3.12 14.35
CA SER A 403 12.09 -4.33 14.87
C SER A 403 13.40 -4.73 14.17
N ASP A 404 13.66 -4.19 12.96
CA ASP A 404 14.85 -4.52 12.17
C ASP A 404 16.09 -3.75 12.66
N THR A 405 16.75 -4.32 13.66
CA THR A 405 17.92 -3.72 14.33
C THR A 405 19.16 -3.55 13.45
N ARG A 406 19.15 -4.05 12.21
CA ARG A 406 20.28 -3.98 11.27
C ARG A 406 20.34 -2.64 10.53
N VAL A 407 19.20 -1.96 10.36
CA VAL A 407 19.09 -0.78 9.49
C VAL A 407 19.87 0.40 10.04
N ILE A 408 19.63 0.80 11.30
CA ILE A 408 20.29 1.95 11.92
C ILE A 408 21.83 1.82 11.92
N PRO A 409 22.43 0.69 12.37
CA PRO A 409 23.89 0.52 12.28
C PRO A 409 24.44 0.56 10.85
N ALA A 410 23.68 0.08 9.85
CA ALA A 410 24.09 0.16 8.46
C ALA A 410 24.10 1.61 7.95
N MET A 411 23.06 2.38 8.25
CA MET A 411 22.99 3.80 7.89
C MET A 411 24.14 4.59 8.54
N LEU A 412 24.40 4.41 9.84
CA LEU A 412 25.48 5.11 10.54
C LEU A 412 26.87 4.79 9.99
N ARG A 413 27.15 3.51 9.68
CA ARG A 413 28.42 3.13 9.03
C ARG A 413 28.58 3.72 7.64
N PHE A 414 27.49 3.83 6.89
CA PHE A 414 27.50 4.49 5.59
C PHE A 414 27.78 5.99 5.70
N LEU A 415 27.19 6.67 6.68
CA LEU A 415 27.41 8.10 6.90
C LEU A 415 28.83 8.39 7.40
N ASP A 416 29.42 7.53 8.24
CA ASP A 416 30.84 7.61 8.62
C ASP A 416 31.77 7.45 7.39
N ALA A 417 31.48 6.46 6.53
CA ALA A 417 32.23 6.27 5.28
C ALA A 417 32.10 7.49 4.34
N THR A 418 30.89 8.06 4.25
CA THR A 418 30.60 9.26 3.45
C THR A 418 31.36 10.47 3.99
N HIS A 419 31.32 10.70 5.30
CA HIS A 419 32.03 11.80 5.96
C HIS A 419 33.53 11.74 5.68
N LYS A 420 34.14 10.56 5.79
CA LYS A 420 35.57 10.35 5.45
C LYS A 420 35.86 10.62 3.97
N LEU A 421 34.98 10.16 3.07
CA LEU A 421 35.18 10.32 1.63
C LEU A 421 35.12 11.80 1.20
N LEU A 422 34.24 12.60 1.82
CA LEU A 422 34.05 14.02 1.51
C LEU A 422 35.31 14.90 1.73
N PHE A 423 36.28 14.45 2.54
CA PHE A 423 37.58 15.13 2.68
C PHE A 423 38.53 14.87 1.50
N THR A 424 38.26 13.84 0.71
CA THR A 424 39.10 13.43 -0.44
C THR A 424 38.41 13.65 -1.78
N ILE A 425 37.10 13.46 -1.84
CA ILE A 425 36.25 13.71 -3.00
C ILE A 425 35.12 14.63 -2.51
N PRO A 426 35.32 15.96 -2.57
CA PRO A 426 34.30 16.92 -2.14
C PRO A 426 32.97 16.76 -2.87
N LEU A 427 31.87 17.09 -2.19
CA LEU A 427 30.50 17.01 -2.72
C LEU A 427 30.34 17.79 -4.02
N GLY A 428 30.95 18.98 -4.10
CA GLY A 428 30.93 19.87 -5.27
C GLY A 428 31.52 19.28 -6.57
N ASN A 429 32.26 18.17 -6.49
CA ASN A 429 32.73 17.45 -7.68
C ASN A 429 31.58 16.70 -8.40
N ASP A 430 30.46 16.50 -7.72
CA ASP A 430 29.23 15.90 -8.25
C ASP A 430 28.08 16.91 -8.14
N THR A 431 27.70 17.50 -9.27
CA THR A 431 26.67 18.54 -9.31
C THR A 431 25.29 18.06 -8.85
N TRP A 432 24.97 16.76 -8.98
CA TRP A 432 23.71 16.21 -8.47
C TRP A 432 23.70 16.18 -6.95
N SER A 433 24.80 15.69 -6.38
CA SER A 433 24.96 15.60 -4.93
C SER A 433 25.05 16.97 -4.28
N ALA A 434 25.78 17.89 -4.90
CA ALA A 434 25.87 19.28 -4.44
C ALA A 434 24.52 20.00 -4.51
N ALA A 435 23.66 19.73 -5.50
CA ALA A 435 22.33 20.34 -5.58
C ALA A 435 21.33 19.77 -4.54
N ARG A 436 21.58 18.56 -4.01
CA ARG A 436 20.62 17.78 -3.22
C ARG A 436 21.10 17.48 -1.79
N TRP A 437 22.07 18.24 -1.31
CA TRP A 437 22.68 18.05 0.02
C TRP A 437 21.62 18.03 1.14
N GLN A 438 20.59 18.87 1.01
CA GLN A 438 19.50 19.02 1.98
C GLN A 438 18.67 17.74 2.16
N ASP A 439 18.56 16.89 1.13
CA ASP A 439 17.83 15.62 1.24
C ASP A 439 18.56 14.60 2.11
N LEU A 440 19.89 14.57 2.02
CA LEU A 440 20.70 13.74 2.91
C LEU A 440 20.65 14.28 4.34
N VAL A 441 20.74 15.61 4.52
CA VAL A 441 20.67 16.26 5.82
C VAL A 441 19.36 15.93 6.55
N LEU A 442 18.22 15.81 5.86
CA LEU A 442 16.97 15.35 6.48
C LEU A 442 17.11 13.96 7.13
N THR A 443 17.82 13.03 6.49
CA THR A 443 18.07 11.70 7.07
C THR A 443 19.06 11.77 8.23
N VAL A 444 20.08 12.63 8.13
CA VAL A 444 21.04 12.87 9.21
C VAL A 444 20.35 13.45 10.44
N HIS A 445 19.47 14.45 10.28
CA HIS A 445 18.69 15.02 11.38
C HIS A 445 17.74 14.01 12.01
N TRP A 446 17.08 13.18 11.19
CA TRP A 446 16.24 12.11 11.72
C TRP A 446 17.04 11.10 12.56
N LEU A 447 18.22 10.67 12.10
CA LEU A 447 19.11 9.81 12.90
C LEU A 447 19.56 10.51 14.18
N LEU A 448 19.90 11.79 14.10
CA LEU A 448 20.35 12.58 15.25
C LEU A 448 19.27 12.70 16.33
N GLU A 449 18.02 12.87 15.92
CA GLU A 449 16.87 13.06 16.80
C GLU A 449 16.39 11.74 17.43
N PHE A 450 16.31 10.66 16.64
CA PHE A 450 15.66 9.43 17.08
C PHE A 450 16.62 8.27 17.34
N HIS A 451 17.78 8.23 16.67
CA HIS A 451 18.67 7.06 16.65
C HIS A 451 20.19 7.38 16.67
N PRO A 452 20.68 8.36 17.45
CA PRO A 452 22.05 8.87 17.29
C PRO A 452 23.11 7.84 17.68
N SER A 453 22.80 6.92 18.60
CA SER A 453 23.65 5.77 18.96
C SER A 453 25.09 6.16 19.36
N GLY A 454 25.29 7.32 20.00
CA GLY A 454 26.62 7.83 20.38
C GLY A 454 27.42 8.45 19.23
N GLN A 455 26.79 8.67 18.06
CA GLN A 455 27.39 9.28 16.86
C GLN A 455 26.94 10.73 16.66
N GLU A 456 26.48 11.41 17.70
CA GLU A 456 25.93 12.77 17.63
C GLU A 456 26.92 13.73 16.95
N GLN A 457 28.19 13.71 17.38
CA GLN A 457 29.23 14.58 16.81
C GLN A 457 29.45 14.31 15.33
N LEU A 458 29.55 13.03 14.92
CA LEU A 458 29.71 12.67 13.51
C LEU A 458 28.54 13.19 12.66
N LEU A 459 27.31 13.03 13.15
CA LEU A 459 26.10 13.46 12.43
C LEU A 459 26.02 14.98 12.33
N TRP A 460 26.39 15.71 13.39
CA TRP A 460 26.52 17.17 13.36
C TRP A 460 27.58 17.64 12.36
N ASP A 461 28.81 17.10 12.46
CA ASP A 461 29.93 17.47 11.59
C ASP A 461 29.63 17.17 10.12
N LEU A 462 29.00 16.01 9.84
CA LEU A 462 28.61 15.64 8.49
C LEU A 462 27.54 16.60 7.92
N ALA A 463 26.54 16.96 8.72
CA ALA A 463 25.48 17.86 8.26
C ALA A 463 26.02 19.26 7.95
N GLU A 464 26.97 19.75 8.74
CA GLU A 464 27.69 21.00 8.48
C GLU A 464 28.56 20.89 7.21
N LEU A 465 29.33 19.81 7.07
CA LEU A 465 30.20 19.59 5.90
C LEU A 465 29.40 19.50 4.60
N LEU A 466 28.24 18.83 4.62
CA LEU A 466 27.33 18.74 3.46
C LEU A 466 26.81 20.12 3.03
N HIS A 467 26.46 20.98 3.99
CA HIS A 467 26.05 22.36 3.69
C HIS A 467 27.22 23.18 3.14
N GLN A 468 28.40 23.11 3.77
CA GLN A 468 29.60 23.84 3.33
C GLN A 468 30.07 23.46 1.92
N GLN A 469 29.94 22.20 1.52
CA GLN A 469 30.33 21.70 0.20
C GLN A 469 29.16 21.66 -0.81
N GLY A 470 27.94 21.96 -0.35
CA GLY A 470 26.73 21.96 -1.15
C GLY A 470 26.61 23.19 -2.04
N PHE A 471 25.61 23.17 -2.92
CA PHE A 471 25.26 24.35 -3.70
C PHE A 471 24.56 25.40 -2.82
N ASP A 472 24.92 26.67 -3.02
CA ASP A 472 24.38 27.81 -2.29
C ASP A 472 23.01 28.21 -2.88
N TRP A 473 21.96 27.63 -2.29
CA TRP A 473 20.59 27.90 -2.70
C TRP A 473 20.11 29.29 -2.23
N GLU A 474 20.72 29.83 -1.19
CA GLU A 474 20.46 31.17 -0.65
C GLU A 474 20.93 32.23 -1.65
N GLU A 475 22.14 32.11 -2.19
CA GLU A 475 22.66 32.95 -3.27
C GLU A 475 21.85 32.73 -4.56
N TRP A 476 21.51 31.50 -4.92
CA TRP A 476 20.73 31.22 -6.13
C TRP A 476 19.36 31.90 -6.11
N PHE A 477 18.56 31.69 -5.06
CA PHE A 477 17.23 32.28 -4.95
C PHE A 477 17.26 33.77 -4.55
N GLY A 478 18.29 34.23 -3.84
CA GLY A 478 18.44 35.63 -3.45
C GLY A 478 19.11 36.50 -4.52
N GLY A 479 19.86 35.88 -5.42
CA GLY A 479 20.76 36.55 -6.36
C GLY A 479 20.14 36.93 -7.70
N PRO A 480 20.90 37.68 -8.52
CA PRO A 480 20.48 38.14 -9.84
C PRO A 480 20.47 37.04 -10.91
N ASP A 481 21.12 35.90 -10.65
CA ASP A 481 21.29 34.81 -11.62
C ASP A 481 20.07 33.88 -11.72
N PHE A 482 19.09 34.03 -10.82
CA PHE A 482 17.84 33.29 -10.92
C PHE A 482 17.10 33.67 -12.22
N PRO A 483 16.74 32.70 -13.07
CA PRO A 483 16.05 32.99 -14.31
C PRO A 483 14.69 33.65 -14.08
N THR A 484 14.44 34.77 -14.76
CA THR A 484 13.13 35.46 -14.74
C THR A 484 12.25 35.12 -15.95
N GLY A 485 12.70 34.16 -16.76
CA GLY A 485 12.04 33.69 -17.97
C GLY A 485 12.45 32.26 -18.33
N PRO A 486 11.87 31.67 -19.39
CA PRO A 486 12.14 30.28 -19.77
C PRO A 486 13.62 30.06 -20.07
N VAL A 487 14.18 29.00 -19.49
CA VAL A 487 15.56 28.59 -19.69
C VAL A 487 15.67 27.69 -20.92
N VAL A 488 16.70 27.95 -21.73
CA VAL A 488 17.01 27.19 -22.96
C VAL A 488 18.29 26.37 -22.85
N SER A 489 19.15 26.69 -21.87
CA SER A 489 20.45 26.05 -21.67
C SER A 489 20.40 25.06 -20.50
N LEU A 490 20.93 23.85 -20.72
CA LEU A 490 21.02 22.81 -19.72
C LEU A 490 21.91 23.24 -18.55
N SER A 491 21.38 23.19 -17.33
CA SER A 491 22.13 23.44 -16.08
C SER A 491 21.46 22.73 -14.90
N MET A 492 22.27 22.11 -14.04
CA MET A 492 21.76 21.44 -12.84
C MET A 492 21.12 22.37 -11.83
N PHE A 493 21.40 23.68 -11.91
CA PHE A 493 20.83 24.66 -10.99
C PHE A 493 19.51 25.26 -11.49
N THR A 494 19.24 25.17 -12.81
CA THR A 494 17.93 25.50 -13.39
C THR A 494 17.03 24.27 -13.54
N HIS A 495 17.52 23.08 -13.17
CA HIS A 495 16.79 21.83 -13.21
C HIS A 495 15.58 21.82 -12.24
N GLY A 496 14.44 21.35 -12.72
CA GLY A 496 13.16 21.43 -12.00
C GLY A 496 13.15 20.73 -10.67
N VAL A 497 13.52 19.44 -10.68
CA VAL A 497 13.54 18.64 -9.46
C VAL A 497 14.48 19.25 -8.43
N ASN A 498 15.63 19.77 -8.87
CA ASN A 498 16.61 20.38 -7.96
C ASN A 498 16.03 21.63 -7.30
N ASN A 499 15.37 22.50 -8.07
CA ASN A 499 14.66 23.66 -7.50
C ASN A 499 13.49 23.24 -6.60
N GLY A 500 12.74 22.20 -6.98
CA GLY A 500 11.65 21.62 -6.19
C GLY A 500 12.14 21.10 -4.83
N GLN A 501 13.30 20.44 -4.80
CA GLN A 501 13.95 19.97 -3.58
C GLN A 501 14.65 21.09 -2.81
N ALA A 502 15.13 22.14 -3.49
CA ALA A 502 15.83 23.27 -2.87
C ALA A 502 14.92 24.23 -2.12
N ILE A 503 13.62 24.23 -2.43
CA ILE A 503 12.61 25.04 -1.72
C ILE A 503 12.71 24.86 -0.20
N LYS A 504 13.01 23.65 0.29
CA LYS A 504 13.14 23.36 1.72
C LYS A 504 14.54 23.64 2.32
N SER A 505 15.57 23.91 1.50
CA SER A 505 16.96 23.87 1.98
C SER A 505 17.23 24.85 3.12
N GLY A 506 16.65 26.06 3.06
CA GLY A 506 16.78 27.07 4.13
C GLY A 506 16.17 26.60 5.45
N ALA A 507 14.95 26.04 5.42
CA ALA A 507 14.32 25.49 6.63
C ALA A 507 15.05 24.25 7.18
N VAL A 508 15.59 23.40 6.29
CA VAL A 508 16.42 22.26 6.71
C VAL A 508 17.70 22.77 7.39
N TRP A 509 18.36 23.79 6.84
CA TRP A 509 19.55 24.37 7.45
C TRP A 509 19.27 25.11 8.76
N TYR A 510 18.11 25.77 8.87
CA TYR A 510 17.67 26.46 10.08
C TYR A 510 17.74 25.57 11.33
N ARG A 511 17.48 24.26 11.19
CA ARG A 511 17.60 23.29 12.30
C ARG A 511 19.02 23.19 12.88
N GLN A 512 20.05 23.55 12.12
CA GLN A 512 21.44 23.61 12.57
C GLN A 512 21.88 25.04 12.88
N SER A 513 21.57 25.99 12.00
CA SER A 513 22.06 27.37 12.14
C SER A 513 21.37 28.14 13.28
N GLY A 514 20.10 27.82 13.57
CA GLY A 514 19.24 28.61 14.45
C GLY A 514 18.95 30.02 13.92
N ASN A 515 19.39 30.36 12.70
CA ASN A 515 19.24 31.69 12.12
C ASN A 515 17.88 31.84 11.45
N HIS A 516 17.05 32.72 11.99
CA HIS A 516 15.67 32.88 11.54
C HIS A 516 15.54 33.33 10.07
N SER A 517 16.57 33.96 9.47
CA SER A 517 16.53 34.30 8.03
C SER A 517 16.44 33.05 7.14
N ASP A 518 17.04 31.93 7.57
CA ASP A 518 17.02 30.68 6.81
C ASP A 518 15.60 30.09 6.83
N TRP A 519 14.90 30.25 7.96
CA TRP A 519 13.48 29.92 8.12
C TRP A 519 12.61 30.80 7.19
N GLU A 520 12.75 32.12 7.23
CA GLU A 520 11.91 33.04 6.43
C GLU A 520 12.13 32.89 4.92
N SER A 521 13.32 32.45 4.49
CA SER A 521 13.69 32.37 3.08
C SER A 521 12.76 31.50 2.24
N SER A 522 12.19 30.43 2.82
CA SER A 522 11.35 29.44 2.12
C SER A 522 10.11 30.07 1.46
N TYR A 523 9.49 31.05 2.12
CA TYR A 523 8.33 31.76 1.57
C TYR A 523 8.72 32.62 0.37
N ALA A 524 9.82 33.36 0.47
CA ALA A 524 10.33 34.18 -0.63
C ALA A 524 10.71 33.32 -1.86
N ARG A 525 11.27 32.12 -1.65
CA ARG A 525 11.58 31.17 -2.73
C ARG A 525 10.33 30.69 -3.46
N MET A 526 9.30 30.31 -2.72
CA MET A 526 8.00 29.94 -3.29
C MET A 526 7.42 31.09 -4.12
N GLN A 527 7.44 32.32 -3.60
CA GLN A 527 6.94 33.49 -4.34
C GLN A 527 7.76 33.77 -5.61
N LYS A 528 9.09 33.65 -5.56
CA LYS A 528 9.96 33.86 -6.72
C LYS A 528 9.66 32.84 -7.82
N LEU A 529 9.49 31.57 -7.46
CA LEU A 529 9.06 30.53 -8.41
C LEU A 529 7.67 30.84 -8.99
N ASP A 530 6.70 31.27 -8.17
CA ASP A 530 5.37 31.64 -8.64
C ASP A 530 5.40 32.81 -9.64
N GLU A 531 6.20 33.84 -9.34
CA GLU A 531 6.29 35.07 -10.12
C GLU A 531 6.80 34.81 -11.54
N TYR A 532 7.83 33.98 -11.69
CA TYR A 532 8.53 33.78 -12.96
C TYR A 532 8.19 32.46 -13.65
N HIS A 533 7.77 31.44 -12.90
CA HIS A 533 7.56 30.08 -13.42
C HIS A 533 6.26 29.41 -12.95
N GLY A 534 5.50 30.00 -12.02
CA GLY A 534 4.33 29.34 -11.42
C GLY A 534 3.26 28.95 -12.43
N GLN A 535 2.57 27.82 -12.21
CA GLN A 535 1.42 27.34 -12.97
C GLN A 535 0.15 27.33 -12.09
N ALA A 536 -1.02 27.33 -12.71
CA ALA A 536 -2.31 27.35 -11.97
C ALA A 536 -2.51 26.13 -11.05
N SER A 537 -1.86 25.00 -11.36
CA SER A 537 -1.88 23.78 -10.54
C SER A 537 -1.07 23.90 -9.23
N GLY A 538 -0.33 24.99 -9.04
CA GLY A 538 0.48 25.26 -7.84
C GLY A 538 1.92 24.80 -7.94
N VAL A 539 2.28 23.96 -8.92
CA VAL A 539 3.68 23.65 -9.26
C VAL A 539 4.19 24.66 -10.29
N PHE A 540 5.50 24.84 -10.41
CA PHE A 540 6.10 25.69 -11.43
C PHE A 540 6.33 24.93 -12.75
N GLY A 541 6.40 25.67 -13.85
CA GLY A 541 6.72 25.18 -15.19
C GLY A 541 8.18 24.77 -15.26
N CYS A 542 8.42 23.53 -15.66
CA CYS A 542 9.75 22.98 -15.81
C CYS A 542 9.76 21.77 -16.75
N ASP A 543 10.20 21.96 -17.98
CA ASP A 543 10.46 20.87 -18.93
C ASP A 543 11.95 20.50 -18.88
N GLU A 544 12.28 19.73 -17.83
CA GLU A 544 13.63 19.48 -17.29
C GLU A 544 14.27 20.73 -16.65
N HIS A 545 14.09 21.91 -17.25
CA HIS A 545 14.57 23.20 -16.73
C HIS A 545 13.45 24.23 -16.62
N LEU A 546 13.61 25.22 -15.73
CA LEU A 546 12.63 26.26 -15.47
C LEU A 546 12.05 26.87 -16.77
N ALA A 547 10.74 26.72 -16.98
CA ALA A 547 10.10 26.87 -18.30
C ALA A 547 9.22 28.12 -18.45
N GLY A 548 9.18 28.97 -17.41
CA GLY A 548 8.33 30.16 -17.40
C GLY A 548 6.86 29.86 -17.08
N ARG A 549 6.01 30.89 -17.17
CA ARG A 549 4.57 30.84 -16.81
C ARG A 549 3.63 30.42 -17.94
N MET A 550 4.16 30.11 -19.11
CA MET A 550 3.33 29.77 -20.26
C MET A 550 2.69 28.39 -20.04
N PRO A 551 1.35 28.25 -20.08
CA PRO A 551 0.67 27.00 -19.75
C PRO A 551 0.86 25.90 -20.80
N SER A 552 1.37 26.27 -21.97
CA SER A 552 1.81 25.34 -22.99
C SER A 552 3.07 24.58 -22.55
N ARG A 553 3.97 25.18 -21.78
CA ARG A 553 5.23 24.53 -21.39
C ARG A 553 4.98 23.40 -20.39
N GLY A 554 5.89 22.44 -20.37
CA GLY A 554 5.76 21.26 -19.54
C GLY A 554 6.11 21.50 -18.07
N THR A 555 5.64 20.60 -17.20
CA THR A 555 6.16 20.38 -15.85
C THR A 555 6.48 18.89 -15.72
N GLU A 556 7.72 18.58 -15.35
CA GLU A 556 8.18 17.23 -15.08
C GLU A 556 7.46 16.61 -13.86
N LEU A 557 7.08 15.33 -13.95
CA LEU A 557 6.44 14.61 -12.86
C LEU A 557 7.31 14.50 -11.59
N CYS A 558 8.62 14.30 -11.68
CA CYS A 558 9.47 14.32 -10.48
C CYS A 558 9.45 15.71 -9.80
N THR A 559 9.37 16.79 -10.58
CA THR A 559 9.26 18.15 -10.03
C THR A 559 7.97 18.31 -9.21
N VAL A 560 6.87 17.67 -9.63
CA VAL A 560 5.61 17.64 -8.87
C VAL A 560 5.80 16.99 -7.50
N VAL A 561 6.27 15.74 -7.49
CA VAL A 561 6.39 14.93 -6.26
C VAL A 561 7.41 15.52 -5.30
N GLU A 562 8.56 15.97 -5.80
CA GLU A 562 9.61 16.52 -4.94
C GLU A 562 9.27 17.92 -4.41
N SER A 563 8.55 18.75 -5.19
CA SER A 563 8.01 20.01 -4.66
C SER A 563 6.97 19.77 -3.57
N MET A 564 6.06 18.80 -3.76
CA MET A 564 5.11 18.39 -2.71
C MET A 564 5.84 18.02 -1.42
N PHE A 565 6.82 17.12 -1.53
CA PHE A 565 7.60 16.67 -0.37
C PHE A 565 8.34 17.82 0.33
N SER A 566 8.85 18.79 -0.44
CA SER A 566 9.48 19.98 0.14
C SER A 566 8.49 20.84 0.91
N TYR A 567 7.28 21.07 0.40
CA TYR A 567 6.28 21.83 1.12
C TYR A 567 5.72 21.11 2.36
N GLU A 568 5.62 19.77 2.31
CA GLU A 568 5.32 18.92 3.47
C GLU A 568 6.40 19.09 4.55
N THR A 569 7.67 18.98 4.16
CA THR A 569 8.82 19.20 5.05
C THR A 569 8.86 20.63 5.62
N LEU A 570 8.54 21.63 4.80
CA LEU A 570 8.46 23.02 5.25
C LEU A 570 7.38 23.19 6.32
N PHE A 571 6.21 22.58 6.14
CA PHE A 571 5.18 22.59 7.18
C PHE A 571 5.65 21.90 8.46
N GLU A 572 6.34 20.75 8.35
CA GLU A 572 6.91 20.03 9.49
C GLU A 572 7.83 20.92 10.33
N ILE A 573 8.73 21.66 9.68
CA ILE A 573 9.74 22.47 10.36
C ILE A 573 9.17 23.82 10.84
N GLN A 574 8.29 24.42 10.06
CA GLN A 574 7.88 25.82 10.25
C GLN A 574 6.48 26.00 10.84
N GLY A 575 5.59 25.04 10.63
CA GLY A 575 4.20 25.08 11.08
C GLY A 575 3.32 26.11 10.36
N ASP A 576 3.79 26.75 9.28
CA ASP A 576 3.00 27.73 8.53
C ASP A 576 2.02 27.03 7.57
N PRO A 577 0.68 27.22 7.75
CA PRO A 577 -0.36 26.61 6.93
C PRO A 577 -0.21 26.77 5.42
N ILE A 578 0.49 27.81 4.95
CA ILE A 578 0.62 28.09 3.52
C ILE A 578 1.37 26.98 2.78
N PHE A 579 2.33 26.32 3.42
CA PHE A 579 3.09 25.23 2.80
C PHE A 579 2.26 23.95 2.71
N ALA A 580 1.50 23.61 3.76
CA ALA A 580 0.54 22.51 3.68
C ALA A 580 -0.56 22.75 2.64
N GLU A 581 -1.03 24.00 2.49
CA GLU A 581 -1.98 24.37 1.43
C GLU A 581 -1.35 24.25 0.03
N ARG A 582 -0.07 24.59 -0.12
CA ARG A 582 0.65 24.41 -1.38
C ARG A 582 0.82 22.93 -1.74
N ALA A 583 1.23 22.09 -0.78
CA ALA A 583 1.31 20.65 -0.97
C ALA A 583 -0.05 20.05 -1.36
N GLU A 584 -1.13 20.46 -0.67
CA GLU A 584 -2.51 20.09 -1.00
C GLU A 584 -2.90 20.48 -2.43
N LYS A 585 -2.61 21.72 -2.84
CA LYS A 585 -2.92 22.21 -4.19
C LYS A 585 -2.19 21.38 -5.25
N ILE A 586 -0.91 21.06 -5.06
CA ILE A 586 -0.16 20.25 -6.02
C ILE A 586 -0.68 18.80 -6.03
N GLY A 587 -0.87 18.19 -4.85
CA GLY A 587 -1.29 16.80 -4.70
C GLY A 587 -2.67 16.48 -5.25
N TYR A 588 -3.63 17.41 -5.16
CA TYR A 588 -4.97 17.22 -5.72
C TYR A 588 -5.15 17.74 -7.15
N ASN A 589 -4.11 18.28 -7.78
CA ASN A 589 -4.16 18.78 -9.15
C ASN A 589 -3.05 18.17 -10.03
N ALA A 590 -1.81 18.62 -9.87
CA ALA A 590 -0.71 18.25 -10.77
C ALA A 590 -0.33 16.76 -10.65
N LEU A 591 -0.38 16.18 -9.45
CA LEU A 591 -0.02 14.76 -9.25
C LEU A 591 -0.94 13.80 -10.03
N PRO A 592 -2.27 13.82 -9.83
CA PRO A 592 -3.17 12.94 -10.58
C PRO A 592 -3.20 13.25 -12.08
N ALA A 593 -2.97 14.50 -12.50
CA ALA A 593 -3.01 14.87 -13.92
C ALA A 593 -1.94 14.17 -14.78
N THR A 594 -0.79 13.82 -14.21
CA THR A 594 0.32 13.21 -14.96
C THR A 594 0.35 11.68 -14.85
N ILE A 595 -0.69 11.05 -14.28
CA ILE A 595 -0.76 9.61 -14.02
C ILE A 595 -2.13 9.10 -14.49
N THR A 596 -2.18 7.96 -15.17
CA THR A 596 -3.49 7.35 -15.50
C THR A 596 -4.24 6.94 -14.24
N PRO A 597 -5.58 6.90 -14.24
CA PRO A 597 -6.39 6.60 -13.07
C PRO A 597 -6.11 5.23 -12.42
N ASP A 598 -5.59 4.27 -13.21
CA ASP A 598 -5.17 2.94 -12.75
C ASP A 598 -3.70 2.88 -12.30
N MET A 599 -2.98 4.00 -12.42
CA MET A 599 -1.57 4.17 -12.09
C MET A 599 -0.60 3.28 -12.89
N TRP A 600 -1.02 2.74 -14.03
CA TRP A 600 -0.19 1.87 -14.89
C TRP A 600 0.60 2.60 -15.96
N ALA A 601 0.32 3.89 -16.18
CA ALA A 601 1.06 4.77 -17.06
C ALA A 601 1.14 6.18 -16.47
N HIS A 602 2.21 6.90 -16.81
CA HIS A 602 2.42 8.29 -16.41
C HIS A 602 3.12 9.07 -17.52
N GLN A 603 3.05 10.40 -17.46
CA GLN A 603 3.81 11.29 -18.34
C GLN A 603 5.12 11.72 -17.70
N TYR A 604 6.11 12.03 -18.55
CA TYR A 604 7.30 12.75 -18.10
C TYR A 604 6.96 14.22 -17.91
N LEU A 605 6.42 14.88 -18.94
CA LEU A 605 5.96 16.26 -18.93
C LEU A 605 4.44 16.32 -19.04
N GLN A 606 3.79 16.91 -18.04
CA GLN A 606 2.41 17.36 -18.15
C GLN A 606 2.35 18.83 -18.57
N GLN A 607 1.28 19.27 -19.23
CA GLN A 607 1.07 20.69 -19.54
C GLN A 607 -0.23 21.21 -18.93
N GLY A 608 -0.27 22.50 -18.58
CA GLY A 608 -1.48 23.16 -18.11
C GLY A 608 -2.55 23.27 -19.21
N ASN A 609 -2.09 23.51 -20.44
CA ASN A 609 -2.88 23.45 -21.66
C ASN A 609 -2.34 22.34 -22.58
N GLU A 610 -2.79 21.13 -22.32
CA GLU A 610 -2.42 19.90 -22.98
C GLU A 610 -3.53 19.41 -23.92
N MET A 611 -3.40 19.74 -25.21
CA MET A 611 -4.42 19.37 -26.20
C MET A 611 -4.19 17.98 -26.80
N ASN A 612 -2.96 17.45 -26.79
CA ASN A 612 -2.59 16.13 -27.26
C ASN A 612 -1.35 15.62 -26.48
N ALA A 613 -1.26 14.30 -26.30
CA ALA A 613 -0.13 13.58 -25.71
C ALA A 613 0.41 12.60 -26.76
N VAL A 614 1.41 13.02 -27.53
CA VAL A 614 1.87 12.33 -28.76
C VAL A 614 3.39 12.30 -28.85
N THR A 615 3.94 11.29 -29.55
CA THR A 615 5.34 11.34 -29.96
C THR A 615 5.52 12.42 -31.02
N SER A 616 6.42 13.38 -30.79
CA SER A 616 6.68 14.44 -31.75
C SER A 616 8.10 14.99 -31.65
N ASP A 617 8.82 15.06 -32.77
CA ASP A 617 10.09 15.80 -32.88
C ASP A 617 9.89 17.33 -32.97
N GLN A 618 8.67 17.78 -33.27
CA GLN A 618 8.28 19.18 -33.28
C GLN A 618 7.49 19.47 -32.01
N HIS A 619 8.20 19.94 -30.99
CA HIS A 619 7.67 20.21 -29.66
C HIS A 619 8.09 21.57 -29.14
N ILE A 620 7.41 22.05 -28.11
CA ILE A 620 7.62 23.38 -27.52
C ILE A 620 8.61 23.40 -26.35
N TRP A 621 9.02 22.25 -25.82
CA TRP A 621 10.11 22.11 -24.85
C TRP A 621 11.47 22.10 -25.54
N PHE A 622 12.56 22.36 -24.80
CA PHE A 622 13.91 22.53 -25.39
C PHE A 622 14.83 21.34 -25.20
N SER A 623 14.81 20.72 -24.02
CA SER A 623 15.83 19.75 -23.61
C SER A 623 15.37 18.29 -23.65
N ASP A 624 14.07 18.04 -23.54
CA ASP A 624 13.51 16.69 -23.46
C ASP A 624 13.22 16.06 -24.82
N GLY A 625 13.12 14.74 -24.84
CA GLY A 625 12.90 13.96 -26.05
C GLY A 625 11.46 14.03 -26.59
N PRO A 626 11.21 13.41 -27.77
CA PRO A 626 9.92 13.47 -28.46
C PRO A 626 8.78 12.71 -27.76
N ASN A 627 9.09 11.84 -26.79
CA ASN A 627 8.13 11.00 -26.08
C ASN A 627 7.63 11.60 -24.76
N SER A 628 8.02 12.83 -24.45
CA SER A 628 7.91 13.39 -23.09
C SER A 628 6.48 13.59 -22.60
N THR A 629 5.52 13.80 -23.50
CA THR A 629 4.10 13.90 -23.14
C THR A 629 3.33 12.57 -23.30
N LEU A 630 3.97 11.46 -23.70
CA LEU A 630 3.26 10.18 -23.74
C LEU A 630 2.90 9.72 -22.32
N PHE A 631 1.75 9.05 -22.18
CA PHE A 631 1.46 8.27 -20.99
C PHE A 631 2.05 6.88 -21.16
N GLY A 632 3.01 6.49 -20.34
CA GLY A 632 3.71 5.21 -20.48
C GLY A 632 4.36 4.66 -19.23
N LEU A 633 5.11 3.56 -19.39
CA LEU A 633 5.86 2.95 -18.29
C LEU A 633 7.11 3.75 -17.92
N ALA A 634 7.83 4.25 -18.92
CA ALA A 634 9.07 5.02 -18.74
C ALA A 634 9.29 5.98 -19.93
N PRO A 635 8.33 6.87 -20.23
CA PRO A 635 8.50 7.84 -21.32
C PRO A 635 9.68 8.78 -21.04
N ASN A 636 10.44 9.12 -22.08
CA ASN A 636 11.66 9.95 -22.00
C ASN A 636 12.78 9.35 -21.11
N TYR A 637 12.78 9.63 -19.80
CA TYR A 637 13.72 9.05 -18.84
C TYR A 637 12.99 8.25 -17.74
N GLY A 638 13.58 7.15 -17.28
CA GLY A 638 12.96 6.24 -16.30
C GLY A 638 12.91 6.74 -14.84
N CYS A 639 13.33 7.98 -14.54
CA CYS A 639 13.29 8.52 -13.17
C CYS A 639 11.84 8.66 -12.66
N CYS A 640 10.93 9.09 -13.53
CA CYS A 640 9.52 9.26 -13.22
C CYS A 640 8.87 7.92 -12.80
N THR A 641 9.24 6.80 -13.42
CA THR A 641 8.79 5.45 -13.06
C THR A 641 9.08 5.07 -11.61
N ALA A 642 10.22 5.53 -11.07
CA ALA A 642 10.62 5.26 -9.68
C ALA A 642 10.11 6.33 -8.69
N ASN A 643 9.64 7.49 -9.19
CA ASN A 643 9.28 8.63 -8.37
C ASN A 643 7.76 8.80 -8.21
N PHE A 644 6.97 8.55 -9.25
CA PHE A 644 5.52 8.84 -9.26
C PHE A 644 4.75 8.11 -8.15
N ASN A 645 5.16 6.87 -7.84
CA ASN A 645 4.52 6.03 -6.84
C ASN A 645 4.79 6.52 -5.41
N GLN A 646 5.62 7.55 -5.21
CA GLN A 646 5.90 8.15 -3.90
C GLN A 646 4.95 9.30 -3.56
N GLY A 647 4.32 9.97 -4.54
CA GLY A 647 3.53 11.18 -4.31
C GLY A 647 2.35 10.98 -3.34
N TRP A 648 1.49 9.99 -3.61
CA TRP A 648 0.35 9.68 -2.72
C TRP A 648 0.80 9.18 -1.33
N PRO A 649 1.75 8.23 -1.21
CA PRO A 649 2.28 7.84 0.09
C PRO A 649 2.85 8.99 0.92
N LYS A 650 3.64 9.89 0.31
CA LYS A 650 4.19 11.08 0.98
C LYS A 650 3.06 11.99 1.49
N LEU A 651 2.07 12.29 0.64
CA LEU A 651 0.91 13.09 1.05
C LEU A 651 0.14 12.46 2.23
N VAL A 652 -0.06 11.12 2.19
CA VAL A 652 -0.77 10.38 3.24
C VAL A 652 0.01 10.37 4.56
N GLN A 653 1.34 10.19 4.51
CA GLN A 653 2.21 10.27 5.69
C GLN A 653 2.14 11.64 6.37
N HIS A 654 1.88 12.69 5.59
CA HIS A 654 1.86 14.08 6.03
C HIS A 654 0.45 14.66 6.28
N LEU A 655 -0.60 13.81 6.38
CA LEU A 655 -1.94 14.32 6.74
C LEU A 655 -1.97 14.87 8.18
N VAL A 656 -1.27 14.20 9.10
CA VAL A 656 -1.27 14.52 10.53
C VAL A 656 0.16 14.58 11.06
N TYR A 657 0.49 15.68 11.74
CA TYR A 657 1.78 15.91 12.39
C TYR A 657 1.63 15.88 13.91
N ALA A 658 2.74 15.60 14.61
CA ALA A 658 2.85 15.81 16.04
C ALA A 658 3.62 17.10 16.33
N TYR A 659 3.23 17.85 17.37
CA TYR A 659 4.07 18.95 17.84
C TYR A 659 5.34 18.39 18.49
N SER A 660 6.49 19.03 18.22
CA SER A 660 7.80 18.61 18.73
C SER A 660 7.93 18.70 20.25
N ASP A 661 7.16 19.60 20.89
CA ASP A 661 7.06 19.70 22.35
C ASP A 661 6.14 18.63 22.98
N GLY A 662 5.52 17.77 22.15
CA GLY A 662 4.62 16.72 22.58
C GLY A 662 3.23 17.22 23.02
N SER A 663 2.88 18.48 22.76
CA SER A 663 1.64 19.11 23.23
C SER A 663 0.37 18.61 22.54
N GLY A 664 0.46 18.03 21.35
CA GLY A 664 -0.70 17.81 20.51
C GLY A 664 -0.42 17.24 19.13
N LEU A 665 -1.48 17.17 18.33
CA LEU A 665 -1.45 16.77 16.94
C LEU A 665 -2.01 17.88 16.04
N VAL A 666 -1.55 17.96 14.80
CA VAL A 666 -2.02 18.90 13.79
C VAL A 666 -2.55 18.13 12.59
N VAL A 667 -3.84 18.30 12.25
CA VAL A 667 -4.39 17.84 10.97
C VAL A 667 -4.10 18.91 9.93
N ALA A 668 -3.02 18.70 9.18
CA ALA A 668 -2.50 19.66 8.21
C ALA A 668 -3.16 19.49 6.84
N MET A 669 -3.43 18.26 6.41
CA MET A 669 -4.09 17.98 5.14
C MET A 669 -5.24 17.01 5.36
N TYR A 670 -6.22 17.05 4.46
CA TYR A 670 -7.47 16.32 4.62
C TYR A 670 -7.57 15.15 3.65
N GLY A 671 -7.85 13.98 4.20
CA GLY A 671 -8.13 12.73 3.51
C GLY A 671 -8.63 11.69 4.52
N PRO A 672 -9.25 10.58 4.08
CA PRO A 672 -9.66 9.53 4.99
C PRO A 672 -8.44 8.84 5.61
N ALA A 673 -8.37 8.79 6.94
CA ALA A 673 -7.21 8.25 7.66
C ALA A 673 -7.58 7.67 9.03
N HIS A 674 -6.78 6.70 9.49
CA HIS A 674 -6.79 6.18 10.85
C HIS A 674 -5.39 6.32 11.44
N ILE A 675 -5.28 7.04 12.55
CA ILE A 675 -4.02 7.34 13.22
C ILE A 675 -4.02 6.71 14.60
N GLN A 676 -2.93 6.00 14.92
CA GLN A 676 -2.60 5.54 16.27
C GLN A 676 -1.24 6.12 16.64
N HIS A 677 -1.19 6.88 17.73
CA HIS A 677 0.03 7.53 18.17
C HIS A 677 0.13 7.51 19.70
N THR A 678 1.36 7.53 20.22
CA THR A 678 1.63 7.71 21.65
C THR A 678 2.49 8.95 21.80
N LEU A 679 1.97 9.96 22.49
CA LEU A 679 2.70 11.20 22.74
C LEU A 679 3.96 10.93 23.58
N PRO A 680 4.96 11.83 23.58
CA PRO A 680 6.14 11.71 24.44
C PRO A 680 5.82 11.53 25.94
N SER A 681 4.66 12.03 26.39
CA SER A 681 4.14 11.84 27.74
C SER A 681 3.70 10.39 28.06
N GLY A 682 3.66 9.50 27.07
CA GLY A 682 3.11 8.15 27.17
C GLY A 682 1.59 8.07 26.96
N GLN A 683 0.93 9.20 26.69
CA GLN A 683 -0.52 9.26 26.47
C GLN A 683 -0.89 8.72 25.08
N PRO A 684 -1.74 7.67 24.98
CA PRO A 684 -2.21 7.16 23.71
C PRO A 684 -3.26 8.09 23.09
N VAL A 685 -3.19 8.25 21.77
CA VAL A 685 -4.14 9.02 20.96
C VAL A 685 -4.55 8.16 19.77
N THR A 686 -5.85 8.07 19.52
CA THR A 686 -6.43 7.50 18.30
C THR A 686 -7.26 8.56 17.61
N MET A 687 -7.06 8.75 16.31
CA MET A 687 -7.81 9.70 15.49
C MET A 687 -8.34 9.00 14.24
N ASP A 688 -9.65 9.07 14.04
CA ASP A 688 -10.35 8.61 12.84
C ASP A 688 -10.80 9.84 12.04
N ILE A 689 -10.31 10.01 10.81
CA ILE A 689 -10.72 11.09 9.90
C ILE A 689 -11.62 10.49 8.81
N THR A 690 -12.87 10.94 8.77
CA THR A 690 -13.87 10.53 7.76
C THR A 690 -14.22 11.71 6.87
N THR A 691 -13.90 11.60 5.58
CA THR A 691 -14.21 12.63 4.58
C THR A 691 -14.09 12.08 3.15
N ASP A 692 -14.84 12.68 2.23
CA ASP A 692 -14.68 12.50 0.77
C ASP A 692 -13.89 13.68 0.16
N TYR A 693 -13.17 14.45 0.97
CA TYR A 693 -12.25 15.50 0.53
C TYR A 693 -11.26 14.96 -0.52
N PRO A 694 -10.94 15.69 -1.61
CA PRO A 694 -11.27 17.09 -1.89
C PRO A 694 -12.65 17.34 -2.52
N PHE A 695 -13.48 16.31 -2.65
CA PHE A 695 -14.79 16.41 -3.32
C PHE A 695 -15.95 16.70 -2.35
N SER A 696 -15.68 16.68 -1.05
CA SER A 696 -16.61 17.09 0.01
C SER A 696 -16.05 18.24 0.83
N GLN A 697 -16.95 19.06 1.34
CA GLN A 697 -16.66 20.23 2.18
C GLN A 697 -16.81 19.93 3.68
N THR A 698 -16.89 18.65 4.05
CA THR A 698 -17.05 18.22 5.45
C THR A 698 -15.96 17.23 5.82
N VAL A 699 -15.28 17.49 6.93
CA VAL A 699 -14.32 16.58 7.54
C VAL A 699 -14.83 16.26 8.95
N VAL A 700 -14.95 14.97 9.27
CA VAL A 700 -15.29 14.52 10.61
C VAL A 700 -14.06 13.88 11.22
N VAL A 701 -13.62 14.40 12.36
CA VAL A 701 -12.44 13.94 13.09
C VAL A 701 -12.90 13.41 14.45
N ASP A 702 -12.84 12.10 14.62
CA ASP A 702 -13.13 11.42 15.88
C ASP A 702 -11.83 11.15 16.63
N VAL A 703 -11.61 11.83 17.75
CA VAL A 703 -10.39 11.66 18.58
C VAL A 703 -10.72 10.94 19.88
N ARG A 704 -9.84 10.01 20.26
CA ARG A 704 -9.89 9.27 21.53
C ARG A 704 -8.54 9.35 22.21
N THR A 705 -8.51 9.77 23.46
CA THR A 705 -7.28 9.81 24.27
C THR A 705 -7.58 9.61 25.75
N THR A 706 -6.56 9.32 26.56
CA THR A 706 -6.66 9.30 28.03
C THR A 706 -6.28 10.68 28.57
N GLY A 707 -7.28 11.49 28.98
CA GLY A 707 -7.06 12.84 29.51
C GLY A 707 -7.50 13.93 28.53
N SER A 708 -6.83 15.08 28.61
CA SER A 708 -7.04 16.22 27.71
C SER A 708 -5.85 16.40 26.75
N LEU A 709 -6.13 16.84 25.54
CA LEU A 709 -5.12 17.13 24.51
C LEU A 709 -5.65 18.23 23.60
N ASP A 710 -4.81 19.17 23.15
CA ASP A 710 -5.21 20.08 22.08
C ASP A 710 -4.82 19.50 20.72
N ILE A 711 -5.74 19.58 19.76
CA ILE A 711 -5.44 19.33 18.35
C ILE A 711 -5.59 20.63 17.57
N SER A 712 -4.84 20.76 16.48
CA SER A 712 -4.97 21.86 15.54
C SER A 712 -5.52 21.37 14.21
N LEU A 713 -6.45 22.10 13.61
CA LEU A 713 -7.02 21.82 12.29
C LEU A 713 -6.62 22.95 11.33
N ARG A 714 -5.96 22.66 10.21
CA ARG A 714 -5.68 23.70 9.20
C ARG A 714 -6.98 24.19 8.56
N ILE A 715 -7.25 25.48 8.60
CA ILE A 715 -8.34 26.08 7.84
C ILE A 715 -7.77 26.60 6.53
N PRO A 716 -8.10 26.02 5.36
CA PRO A 716 -7.59 26.51 4.09
C PRO A 716 -7.95 27.99 3.87
N SER A 717 -7.04 28.77 3.30
CA SER A 717 -7.20 30.20 3.05
C SER A 717 -8.41 30.51 2.15
N TRP A 718 -8.77 29.55 1.30
CA TRP A 718 -9.89 29.66 0.38
C TRP A 718 -11.26 29.40 1.02
N ALA A 719 -11.32 28.77 2.20
CA ALA A 719 -12.56 28.32 2.84
C ALA A 719 -13.25 29.42 3.65
N LYS A 720 -13.69 30.49 2.97
CA LYS A 720 -14.38 31.61 3.62
C LYS A 720 -15.69 31.14 4.28
N GLY A 721 -15.84 31.44 5.57
CA GLY A 721 -17.00 30.99 6.36
C GLY A 721 -16.86 29.59 6.96
N ALA A 722 -15.63 29.05 7.00
CA ALA A 722 -15.35 27.81 7.72
C ALA A 722 -15.83 27.87 9.18
N ASN A 723 -16.29 26.73 9.68
CA ASN A 723 -16.71 26.60 11.07
C ASN A 723 -16.39 25.20 11.60
N VAL A 724 -16.19 25.14 12.90
CA VAL A 724 -15.84 23.94 13.66
C VAL A 724 -16.94 23.68 14.67
N GLN A 725 -17.43 22.46 14.70
CA GLN A 725 -18.38 21.99 15.70
C GLN A 725 -17.74 20.89 16.53
N VAL A 726 -17.81 21.00 17.85
CA VAL A 726 -17.28 19.99 18.79
C VAL A 726 -18.45 19.28 19.46
N ASN A 727 -18.48 17.96 19.36
CA ASN A 727 -19.56 17.10 19.86
C ASN A 727 -20.95 17.60 19.42
N SER A 728 -21.79 18.02 20.35
CA SER A 728 -23.14 18.55 20.11
C SER A 728 -23.23 20.06 20.34
N ASP A 729 -22.09 20.75 20.46
CA ASP A 729 -22.05 22.19 20.68
C ASP A 729 -22.47 22.94 19.41
N SER A 730 -22.70 24.25 19.56
CA SER A 730 -22.97 25.12 18.40
C SER A 730 -21.69 25.31 17.58
N PRO A 731 -21.76 25.29 16.24
CA PRO A 731 -20.60 25.56 15.40
C PRO A 731 -20.00 26.94 15.68
N VAL A 732 -18.68 27.02 15.82
CA VAL A 732 -17.92 28.26 15.98
C VAL A 732 -17.20 28.64 14.69
N PRO A 733 -17.14 29.93 14.31
CA PRO A 733 -16.37 30.37 13.15
C PRO A 733 -14.88 30.02 13.28
N ALA A 734 -14.26 29.66 12.17
CA ALA A 734 -12.83 29.40 12.08
C ALA A 734 -12.18 30.33 11.04
N THR A 735 -11.00 30.84 11.34
CA THR A 735 -10.31 31.85 10.52
C THR A 735 -9.57 31.18 9.36
N PRO A 736 -9.86 31.51 8.09
CA PRO A 736 -9.13 30.99 6.94
C PRO A 736 -7.63 31.30 7.00
N GLY A 737 -6.80 30.35 6.55
CA GLY A 737 -5.34 30.49 6.52
C GLY A 737 -4.66 30.31 7.88
N THR A 738 -5.33 29.69 8.86
CA THR A 738 -4.81 29.51 10.22
C THR A 738 -4.90 28.06 10.69
N LEU A 739 -4.26 27.75 11.81
CA LEU A 739 -4.46 26.50 12.56
C LEU A 739 -5.49 26.78 13.66
N HIS A 740 -6.66 26.15 13.57
CA HIS A 740 -7.71 26.28 14.58
C HIS A 740 -7.54 25.22 15.66
N GLN A 741 -7.27 25.64 16.89
CA GLN A 741 -7.09 24.74 18.03
C GLN A 741 -8.43 24.27 18.60
N VAL A 742 -8.49 23.00 18.99
CA VAL A 742 -9.63 22.36 19.63
C VAL A 742 -9.15 21.50 20.79
N SER A 743 -9.69 21.75 21.98
CA SER A 743 -9.43 20.90 23.15
C SER A 743 -10.23 19.61 23.10
N ILE A 744 -9.53 18.50 23.18
CA ILE A 744 -10.05 17.13 23.20
C ILE A 744 -10.07 16.64 24.65
N ALA A 745 -11.19 16.05 25.07
CA ALA A 745 -11.32 15.42 26.37
C ALA A 745 -11.94 14.02 26.22
N GLY A 746 -11.18 12.98 26.54
CA GLY A 746 -11.64 11.59 26.38
C GLY A 746 -11.95 11.25 24.93
N ARG A 747 -13.25 11.08 24.61
CA ARG A 747 -13.75 10.91 23.24
C ARG A 747 -14.41 12.19 22.78
N THR A 748 -13.93 12.75 21.68
CA THR A 748 -14.45 14.00 21.13
C THR A 748 -14.61 13.85 19.62
N THR A 749 -15.77 14.27 19.10
CA THR A 749 -16.02 14.32 17.66
C THR A 749 -15.95 15.78 17.22
N VAL A 750 -15.12 16.09 16.22
CA VAL A 750 -15.00 17.42 15.63
C VAL A 750 -15.50 17.38 14.20
N ILE A 751 -16.47 18.22 13.87
CA ILE A 751 -17.00 18.39 12.51
C ILE A 751 -16.49 19.72 11.99
N LEU A 752 -15.64 19.66 10.97
CA LEU A 752 -15.13 20.81 10.26
C LEU A 752 -15.90 20.98 8.96
N LYS A 753 -16.47 22.18 8.76
CA LYS A 753 -17.11 22.60 7.51
C LYS A 753 -16.19 23.58 6.79
N LEU A 754 -15.91 23.30 5.52
CA LEU A 754 -15.03 24.08 4.66
C LEU A 754 -15.79 24.56 3.41
N PRO A 755 -16.64 25.60 3.52
CA PRO A 755 -17.40 26.10 2.39
C PRO A 755 -16.50 26.49 1.21
N ALA A 756 -16.76 25.92 0.04
CA ALA A 756 -16.05 26.22 -1.19
C ALA A 756 -16.87 27.16 -2.08
N SER A 757 -16.20 28.19 -2.63
CA SER A 757 -16.74 29.08 -3.66
C SER A 757 -15.92 28.96 -4.95
N LEU A 758 -16.56 29.26 -6.08
CA LEU A 758 -15.87 29.46 -7.36
C LEU A 758 -14.90 30.64 -7.25
N ARG A 759 -13.71 30.48 -7.83
CA ARG A 759 -12.69 31.54 -7.90
C ARG A 759 -12.07 31.55 -9.30
N VAL A 760 -11.81 32.75 -9.82
CA VAL A 760 -11.11 32.96 -11.09
C VAL A 760 -9.73 33.51 -10.77
N GLU A 761 -8.69 32.82 -11.23
CA GLU A 761 -7.30 33.32 -11.20
C GLU A 761 -6.93 33.78 -12.61
N ARG A 762 -6.43 35.02 -12.74
CA ARG A 762 -5.95 35.55 -14.03
C ARG A 762 -4.49 35.18 -14.24
N ARG A 763 -4.22 34.59 -15.41
CA ARG A 763 -2.96 33.93 -15.73
C ARG A 763 -2.34 34.47 -17.02
N TYR A 764 -1.56 33.65 -17.73
CA TYR A 764 -0.81 34.08 -18.91
C TYR A 764 -1.76 34.70 -19.94
N ASN A 765 -1.39 35.86 -20.49
CA ASN A 765 -2.24 36.64 -21.41
C ASN A 765 -3.66 36.93 -20.88
N ASN A 766 -3.79 37.11 -19.56
CA ASN A 766 -5.06 37.38 -18.86
C ASN A 766 -6.12 36.26 -19.03
N SER A 767 -5.70 35.06 -19.41
CA SER A 767 -6.56 33.87 -19.41
C SER A 767 -7.08 33.56 -17.99
N ALA A 768 -8.15 32.77 -17.91
CA ALA A 768 -8.78 32.40 -16.65
C ALA A 768 -8.47 30.94 -16.29
N ALA A 769 -7.99 30.74 -15.06
CA ALA A 769 -7.98 29.44 -14.39
C ALA A 769 -9.10 29.40 -13.34
N ILE A 770 -9.88 28.32 -13.33
CA ILE A 770 -11.09 28.19 -12.50
C ILE A 770 -10.81 27.25 -11.34
N HIS A 771 -11.11 27.70 -10.11
CA HIS A 771 -10.93 26.92 -8.90
C HIS A 771 -12.23 26.72 -8.12
N TYR A 772 -12.38 25.56 -7.48
CA TYR A 772 -13.42 25.26 -6.51
C TYR A 772 -12.86 24.36 -5.40
N GLY A 773 -12.88 24.85 -4.15
CA GLY A 773 -12.14 24.19 -3.07
C GLY A 773 -10.63 24.19 -3.35
N PRO A 774 -9.89 23.08 -3.15
CA PRO A 774 -8.49 22.97 -3.54
C PRO A 774 -8.30 22.62 -5.04
N LEU A 775 -9.39 22.33 -5.77
CA LEU A 775 -9.33 21.81 -7.14
C LEU A 775 -9.24 22.95 -8.17
N LEU A 776 -8.32 22.80 -9.12
CA LEU A 776 -8.26 23.48 -10.41
C LEU A 776 -9.15 22.71 -11.40
N PHE A 777 -9.77 23.41 -12.34
CA PHE A 777 -10.62 22.82 -13.38
C PHE A 777 -10.05 23.09 -14.77
N GLY A 778 -10.10 22.06 -15.63
CA GLY A 778 -9.74 22.14 -17.04
C GLY A 778 -10.92 21.75 -17.94
N LEU A 779 -10.88 22.20 -19.20
CA LEU A 779 -11.85 21.79 -20.21
C LEU A 779 -11.82 20.27 -20.41
N ALA A 780 -12.95 19.61 -20.19
CA ALA A 780 -13.08 18.19 -20.47
C ALA A 780 -13.13 17.96 -21.99
N MET A 781 -12.31 17.05 -22.46
CA MET A 781 -12.24 16.68 -23.87
C MET A 781 -12.52 15.20 -24.03
N LYS A 782 -13.10 14.81 -25.16
CA LYS A 782 -13.10 13.40 -25.54
C LYS A 782 -11.67 13.00 -25.86
N GLU A 783 -11.24 11.84 -25.39
CA GLU A 783 -9.88 11.34 -25.59
C GLU A 783 -9.90 10.12 -26.51
N ASN A 784 -8.99 10.09 -27.49
CA ASN A 784 -8.78 8.95 -28.36
C ASN A 784 -7.44 8.29 -28.00
N PHE A 785 -7.51 7.17 -27.31
CA PHE A 785 -6.33 6.38 -26.93
C PHE A 785 -5.86 5.50 -28.09
N LYS A 786 -4.57 5.54 -28.37
CA LYS A 786 -3.87 4.61 -29.26
C LYS A 786 -2.71 3.98 -28.49
N VAL A 787 -2.76 2.67 -28.31
CA VAL A 787 -1.66 1.90 -27.73
C VAL A 787 -0.48 1.90 -28.71
N LEU A 788 0.69 2.32 -28.23
CA LEU A 788 1.95 2.30 -28.97
C LEU A 788 2.78 1.07 -28.61
N GLU A 789 2.91 0.80 -27.31
CA GLU A 789 3.64 -0.35 -26.78
C GLU A 789 2.81 -1.02 -25.67
N SER A 790 2.99 -2.34 -25.52
CA SER A 790 2.40 -3.11 -24.43
C SER A 790 3.51 -3.88 -23.74
N TYR A 791 3.65 -3.67 -22.44
CA TYR A 791 4.67 -4.34 -21.65
C TYR A 791 4.12 -5.62 -21.04
N LYS A 792 5.04 -6.36 -20.41
CA LYS A 792 4.67 -7.37 -19.43
C LYS A 792 3.76 -6.72 -18.35
N PHE A 793 2.75 -7.44 -17.84
CA PHE A 793 1.73 -6.93 -16.89
C PHE A 793 0.64 -6.03 -17.53
N GLN A 794 0.12 -5.03 -16.80
CA GLN A 794 -0.97 -4.14 -17.23
C GLN A 794 -0.47 -2.81 -17.83
N SER A 795 0.84 -2.54 -17.80
CA SER A 795 1.41 -1.29 -18.30
C SER A 795 1.48 -1.25 -19.83
N LYS A 796 1.18 -0.07 -20.39
CA LYS A 796 1.20 0.23 -21.82
C LYS A 796 1.61 1.67 -22.03
N ASP A 797 2.15 1.93 -23.22
CA ASP A 797 2.38 3.28 -23.70
C ASP A 797 1.21 3.71 -24.60
N TYR A 798 0.70 4.90 -24.35
CA TYR A 798 -0.44 5.48 -25.02
C TYR A 798 -0.06 6.80 -25.67
N GLN A 799 -0.45 6.93 -26.93
CA GLN A 799 -0.72 8.22 -27.53
C GLN A 799 -2.18 8.58 -27.28
N ILE A 800 -2.45 9.83 -26.90
CA ILE A 800 -3.80 10.34 -26.66
C ILE A 800 -4.00 11.61 -27.49
N THR A 801 -5.07 11.66 -28.28
CA THR A 801 -5.44 12.86 -29.04
C THR A 801 -6.84 13.35 -28.71
N ALA A 802 -7.05 14.67 -28.82
CA ALA A 802 -8.35 15.27 -28.61
C ALA A 802 -9.37 14.79 -29.68
N GLY A 803 -10.49 14.26 -29.22
CA GLY A 803 -11.65 13.86 -30.02
C GLY A 803 -12.74 14.92 -30.11
N THR A 804 -12.57 16.05 -29.41
CA THR A 804 -13.43 17.24 -29.46
C THR A 804 -12.56 18.48 -29.57
N PRO A 805 -13.08 19.62 -30.05
CA PRO A 805 -12.32 20.87 -30.05
C PRO A 805 -11.83 21.27 -28.65
N TRP A 806 -10.69 21.94 -28.59
CA TRP A 806 -10.07 22.43 -27.35
C TRP A 806 -9.95 23.96 -27.31
N ASN A 807 -10.02 24.59 -28.48
CA ASN A 807 -9.74 26.01 -28.72
C ASN A 807 -10.94 26.90 -28.41
N TYR A 808 -11.33 27.02 -27.14
CA TYR A 808 -12.45 27.86 -26.70
C TYR A 808 -12.01 29.12 -25.94
N ALA A 809 -12.79 30.19 -26.08
CA ALA A 809 -12.86 31.28 -25.11
C ALA A 809 -14.04 31.06 -24.16
N LEU A 810 -13.79 31.04 -22.85
CA LEU A 810 -14.79 30.95 -21.80
C LEU A 810 -15.59 32.25 -21.71
N ARG A 811 -16.93 32.17 -21.73
CA ARG A 811 -17.77 33.34 -21.44
C ARG A 811 -17.71 33.62 -19.94
N LEU A 812 -17.12 34.76 -19.58
CA LEU A 812 -17.03 35.25 -18.20
C LEU A 812 -17.34 36.74 -18.18
N SER A 813 -18.45 37.08 -17.52
CA SER A 813 -18.99 38.43 -17.42
C SER A 813 -18.34 39.21 -16.27
N ASN A 814 -18.04 38.54 -15.14
CA ASN A 814 -17.45 39.16 -13.96
C ASN A 814 -16.67 38.13 -13.11
N ASP A 815 -15.35 38.35 -12.95
CA ASP A 815 -14.47 37.46 -12.16
C ASP A 815 -14.80 37.43 -10.66
N SER A 816 -15.42 38.48 -10.14
CA SER A 816 -15.83 38.56 -8.73
C SER A 816 -17.16 37.87 -8.46
N GLN A 817 -17.91 37.51 -9.51
CA GLN A 817 -19.21 36.83 -9.43
C GLN A 817 -19.29 35.70 -10.47
N PRO A 818 -18.31 34.77 -10.48
CA PRO A 818 -18.21 33.73 -11.52
C PRO A 818 -19.42 32.79 -11.55
N GLU A 819 -20.17 32.68 -10.46
CA GLU A 819 -21.40 31.90 -10.37
C GLU A 819 -22.54 32.38 -11.31
N GLN A 820 -22.42 33.57 -11.91
CA GLN A 820 -23.35 34.04 -12.94
C GLN A 820 -23.20 33.24 -14.23
N ASP A 821 -21.97 32.89 -14.58
CA ASP A 821 -21.64 32.20 -15.84
C ASP A 821 -21.27 30.72 -15.63
N LEU A 822 -20.86 30.33 -14.42
CA LEU A 822 -20.39 29.00 -14.07
C LEU A 822 -21.32 28.33 -13.05
N LYS A 823 -21.61 27.04 -13.24
CA LYS A 823 -22.47 26.26 -12.32
C LYS A 823 -21.76 24.98 -11.88
N VAL A 824 -21.52 24.85 -10.58
CA VAL A 824 -20.97 23.64 -9.98
C VAL A 824 -22.07 22.59 -9.84
N SER A 825 -21.74 21.34 -10.16
CA SER A 825 -22.58 20.17 -9.92
C SER A 825 -21.73 19.09 -9.26
N SER A 826 -22.33 18.25 -8.42
CA SER A 826 -21.66 17.12 -7.79
C SER A 826 -22.51 15.86 -7.90
N SER A 827 -21.87 14.76 -8.29
CA SER A 827 -22.45 13.42 -8.31
C SER A 827 -22.07 12.58 -7.09
N GLY A 828 -21.15 13.09 -6.24
CA GLY A 828 -20.52 12.30 -5.18
C GLY A 828 -19.53 11.27 -5.73
N LEU A 829 -18.83 10.58 -4.81
CA LEU A 829 -17.92 9.50 -5.17
C LEU A 829 -18.69 8.25 -5.61
N GLU A 830 -18.22 7.62 -6.69
CA GLU A 830 -18.70 6.32 -7.13
C GLU A 830 -17.77 5.20 -6.64
N ILE A 831 -18.33 4.17 -5.99
CA ILE A 831 -17.54 3.07 -5.42
C ILE A 831 -16.89 2.27 -6.55
N GLY A 832 -15.58 2.05 -6.43
CA GLY A 832 -14.80 1.26 -7.39
C GLY A 832 -14.38 2.02 -8.66
N VAL A 833 -14.68 3.32 -8.75
CA VAL A 833 -14.24 4.18 -9.84
C VAL A 833 -13.22 5.18 -9.28
N PRO A 834 -12.02 5.31 -9.89
CA PRO A 834 -11.06 6.33 -9.49
C PRO A 834 -11.67 7.74 -9.63
N PRO A 835 -11.62 8.58 -8.58
CA PRO A 835 -12.28 9.89 -8.59
C PRO A 835 -11.56 10.92 -9.46
N PHE A 836 -10.26 10.71 -9.70
CA PHE A 836 -9.48 11.44 -10.68
C PHE A 836 -9.50 10.66 -12.01
N SER A 837 -10.65 10.66 -12.67
CA SER A 837 -10.81 10.10 -14.03
C SER A 837 -11.94 10.81 -14.77
N LEU A 838 -11.86 10.83 -16.10
CA LEU A 838 -12.85 11.52 -16.95
C LEU A 838 -14.29 11.02 -16.69
N ARG A 839 -14.44 9.72 -16.39
CA ARG A 839 -15.74 9.09 -16.10
C ARG A 839 -16.15 9.21 -14.63
N GLY A 840 -15.18 9.25 -13.71
CA GLY A 840 -15.40 9.17 -12.27
C GLY A 840 -15.38 10.50 -11.52
N ALA A 841 -15.17 11.62 -12.23
CA ALA A 841 -15.08 12.96 -11.64
C ALA A 841 -16.32 13.32 -10.78
N PRO A 842 -16.19 13.45 -9.45
CA PRO A 842 -17.33 13.65 -8.54
C PRO A 842 -17.94 15.06 -8.60
N ILE A 843 -17.23 16.00 -9.21
CA ILE A 843 -17.61 17.40 -9.34
C ILE A 843 -17.36 17.83 -10.78
N ALA A 844 -18.28 18.59 -11.35
CA ALA A 844 -18.14 19.21 -12.67
C ALA A 844 -18.63 20.66 -12.65
N ILE A 845 -18.03 21.51 -13.48
CA ILE A 845 -18.47 22.88 -13.70
C ILE A 845 -19.06 22.99 -15.10
N SER A 846 -20.31 23.38 -15.17
CA SER A 846 -21.00 23.73 -16.41
C SER A 846 -20.71 25.19 -16.75
N ALA A 847 -20.28 25.45 -17.99
CA ALA A 847 -19.91 26.77 -18.47
C ALA A 847 -20.35 26.98 -19.92
N ALA A 848 -20.28 28.21 -20.43
CA ALA A 848 -20.48 28.51 -21.84
C ALA A 848 -19.19 29.09 -22.44
N GLY A 849 -18.92 28.82 -23.71
CA GLY A 849 -17.77 29.39 -24.42
C GLY A 849 -17.94 29.45 -25.92
N ARG A 850 -17.04 30.16 -26.60
CA ARG A 850 -17.04 30.34 -28.05
C ARG A 850 -15.77 29.75 -28.63
N GLN A 851 -15.89 28.91 -29.66
CA GLN A 851 -14.72 28.32 -30.31
C GLN A 851 -13.94 29.40 -31.08
N LEU A 852 -12.61 29.27 -31.12
CA LEU A 852 -11.68 30.26 -31.66
C LEU A 852 -10.89 29.69 -32.84
N ASP A 853 -11.34 30.01 -34.06
CA ASP A 853 -10.60 29.62 -35.27
C ASP A 853 -9.18 30.23 -35.35
N SER A 854 -8.92 31.30 -34.61
CA SER A 854 -7.60 31.95 -34.55
C SER A 854 -6.62 31.29 -33.57
N TRP A 855 -7.08 30.40 -32.69
CA TRP A 855 -6.21 29.69 -31.74
C TRP A 855 -6.03 28.25 -32.23
N GLN A 856 -4.96 28.05 -32.98
CA GLN A 856 -4.66 26.80 -33.70
C GLN A 856 -3.43 26.12 -33.12
N GLU A 857 -3.36 24.81 -33.26
CA GLU A 857 -2.22 24.00 -32.83
C GLU A 857 -0.89 24.51 -33.43
N THR A 858 0.19 24.49 -32.65
CA THR A 858 1.54 24.80 -33.11
C THR A 858 2.53 23.90 -32.37
N LEU A 859 3.44 23.24 -33.10
CA LEU A 859 4.45 22.33 -32.53
C LEU A 859 3.84 21.26 -31.61
N ASN A 860 2.73 20.65 -32.05
CA ASN A 860 1.98 19.62 -31.30
C ASN A 860 1.58 20.05 -29.88
N ALA A 861 1.38 21.35 -29.67
CA ALA A 861 0.88 21.92 -28.43
C ALA A 861 -0.20 22.97 -28.70
N ALA A 862 -1.01 23.26 -27.68
CA ALA A 862 -1.81 24.48 -27.66
C ALA A 862 -0.84 25.67 -27.50
N PRO A 863 -0.76 26.62 -28.45
CA PRO A 863 0.12 27.78 -28.30
C PRO A 863 -0.38 28.68 -27.16
N PRO A 864 0.37 29.72 -26.76
CA PRO A 864 -0.03 30.62 -25.69
C PRO A 864 -1.50 31.06 -25.82
N PRO A 865 -2.29 31.06 -24.72
CA PRO A 865 -3.64 31.59 -24.73
C PRO A 865 -3.67 32.99 -25.36
N LEU A 866 -4.67 33.26 -26.20
CA LEU A 866 -4.85 34.59 -26.77
C LEU A 866 -5.20 35.62 -25.67
N HIS A 867 -4.77 36.88 -25.87
CA HIS A 867 -4.98 37.93 -24.88
C HIS A 867 -6.46 38.18 -24.61
N SER A 868 -6.86 38.01 -23.35
CA SER A 868 -8.26 38.10 -22.91
C SER A 868 -8.64 39.50 -22.41
N PRO A 869 -9.90 39.94 -22.58
CA PRO A 869 -10.98 39.23 -23.25
C PRO A 869 -10.93 39.33 -24.79
N ILE A 870 -11.32 38.27 -25.46
CA ILE A 870 -11.35 38.14 -26.92
C ILE A 870 -12.72 38.55 -27.45
N LYS A 871 -12.73 39.26 -28.58
CA LYS A 871 -13.94 39.52 -29.37
C LYS A 871 -14.09 38.46 -30.45
N THR A 872 -15.20 37.73 -30.43
CA THR A 872 -15.54 36.72 -31.44
C THR A 872 -17.05 36.67 -31.63
N SER A 873 -17.50 36.38 -32.86
CA SER A 873 -18.91 36.17 -33.21
C SER A 873 -19.29 34.68 -33.28
N ALA A 874 -18.33 33.77 -33.09
CA ALA A 874 -18.57 32.32 -33.09
C ALA A 874 -19.63 31.96 -32.04
N PRO A 875 -20.60 31.06 -32.31
CA PRO A 875 -21.73 30.81 -31.41
C PRO A 875 -21.29 30.31 -30.02
N LEU A 876 -22.11 30.62 -28.99
CA LEU A 876 -21.92 30.04 -27.66
C LEU A 876 -22.24 28.55 -27.69
N GLN A 877 -21.39 27.77 -27.04
CA GLN A 877 -21.51 26.34 -26.85
C GLN A 877 -21.43 26.02 -25.36
N GLN A 878 -22.15 24.99 -24.94
CA GLN A 878 -22.05 24.48 -23.58
C GLN A 878 -20.74 23.71 -23.42
N LEU A 879 -20.00 24.03 -22.37
CA LEU A 879 -18.74 23.40 -22.00
C LEU A 879 -18.89 22.73 -20.63
N THR A 880 -18.09 21.69 -20.43
CA THR A 880 -17.93 21.03 -19.13
C THR A 880 -16.47 21.14 -18.74
N LEU A 881 -16.23 21.66 -17.54
CA LEU A 881 -14.91 21.64 -16.92
C LEU A 881 -14.91 20.57 -15.82
N LEU A 882 -13.87 19.76 -15.79
CA LEU A 882 -13.65 18.73 -14.78
C LEU A 882 -12.40 19.08 -13.96
N PRO A 883 -12.22 18.50 -12.75
CA PRO A 883 -11.01 18.67 -11.98
C PRO A 883 -9.79 18.36 -12.85
N PHE A 884 -8.75 19.18 -12.77
CA PHE A 884 -7.55 19.09 -13.59
C PHE A 884 -6.87 17.72 -13.51
N GLY A 885 -6.88 17.13 -12.31
CA GLY A 885 -6.38 15.78 -12.08
C GLY A 885 -7.22 14.65 -12.70
N ALA A 886 -8.46 14.93 -13.12
CA ALA A 886 -9.38 13.95 -13.67
C ALA A 886 -9.39 13.91 -15.21
N THR A 887 -8.46 14.61 -15.86
CA THR A 887 -8.37 14.75 -17.31
C THR A 887 -6.95 14.43 -17.76
N GLU A 888 -6.77 13.52 -18.70
CA GLU A 888 -5.48 13.21 -19.31
C GLU A 888 -5.09 14.28 -20.35
N LEU A 889 -6.09 14.80 -21.09
CA LEU A 889 -5.97 16.01 -21.92
C LEU A 889 -6.80 17.16 -21.33
N ARG A 890 -6.26 18.38 -21.30
CA ARG A 890 -6.90 19.54 -20.63
C ARG A 890 -6.53 20.88 -21.22
N ILE A 891 -7.42 21.86 -21.07
CA ILE A 891 -7.09 23.30 -21.16
C ILE A 891 -7.49 23.95 -19.84
N ALA A 892 -6.52 24.31 -19.00
CA ALA A 892 -6.75 24.87 -17.67
C ALA A 892 -6.66 26.41 -17.62
N GLU A 893 -5.82 27.00 -18.47
CA GLU A 893 -5.72 28.45 -18.64
C GLU A 893 -6.46 28.84 -19.93
N ILE A 894 -7.76 29.13 -19.80
CA ILE A 894 -8.68 29.32 -20.92
C ILE A 894 -8.81 30.82 -21.22
N PRO A 895 -8.64 31.29 -22.47
CA PRO A 895 -8.97 32.67 -22.82
C PRO A 895 -10.43 33.02 -22.48
N THR A 896 -10.76 34.29 -22.25
CA THR A 896 -12.13 34.69 -21.90
C THR A 896 -12.79 35.58 -22.95
N THR A 897 -14.11 35.63 -22.96
CA THR A 897 -14.91 36.56 -23.78
C THR A 897 -16.09 37.12 -22.94
N LEU A 898 -16.51 38.36 -23.20
CA LEU A 898 -17.53 39.06 -22.42
C LEU A 898 -18.96 38.85 -22.96
N SER A 899 -19.10 38.50 -24.24
CA SER A 899 -20.39 38.46 -24.94
C SER A 899 -20.53 37.21 -25.78
#